data_AF-A0A533VQQ5-F1
#
_entry.id   AF-A0A533VQQ5-F1
#
_cell.length_a   1.000
_cell.length_b   1.000
_cell.length_c   1.000
_cell.angle_alpha   90.00
_cell.angle_beta   90.00
_cell.angle_gamma   90.00
#
_symmetry.space_group_name_H-M   'P 1'
#
loop_
_entity.id
_entity.type
_entity.pdbx_description
1 polymer ?
#
loop_
_entity_poly.entity_id
_entity_poly.type
_entity_poly.pdbx_seq_one_letter_code
_entity_poly.pdbx_strand_id
1 'polypeptide(L)'
;MALKLSELKTEAHNDWCPGCVLPGTLIHANPSAKAIEEVVAGERVLGSDGAYHRVTEVMNHNHVGPMNRLTVKCFGEVTLTDEHPVLIARRERRKHVNEEFNHEWVEAAKVRPGDYAVYPIPNEVRDMEVLRLSYRKKRKDTRIRELPESVPVNEDFLKLAGHYLAEGYVHRRSLIFTFNLKERHLAEDVAGLSKKLFGLRARIVERPEKGSMDVHVNSSYLAELFEEWFGNGAENKRVPHDLMLLPPEKQRSLIRAAWMGDGYLGRKKAGYKTISPMLAEQLKLLLVRNGIVPTVTVSAASGIHETSYNLQVVSARDYNRLSEILGSTRRVVKHGGKPPMIITDRYLYLPVRKNEIFDYSGPVYNLEVEGVNSYVTPSATLHNCGDFGILNAVQMALAEMNIDPSNTVIVSGIGCSGKVPHFVRTYGVHTLHGRSLPFATGIKLANPKLEVIAAGGDGDGMGIGAGHFVNSGRRNVDMAYIVFDNGVYGLTKGQASPTLKLGVKTKSLPKPNINQGINPILLALAAGYTFIARGYAYDVRHLKDLIRRAIQHKGFAFVDVLQPCPTYNDVTTKEYWAGEGHLDIEGKVVPRTYKLEEGGYDGVVHTGSDEEVAEKIQQAVPKSFEFGDRTPLGVFYQNEHIPTYEERLTARMPSYGSNPPALQEIAHADGTPLTNVQKMLDEIRVT
;
A
#
# COMPACT_ATOMS: atom_id res chain seq x y z
N MET A 1 24.15 -0.15 2.52
CA MET A 1 23.68 0.97 1.69
C MET A 1 22.22 0.68 1.40
N ALA A 2 21.27 1.49 1.87
CA ALA A 2 19.85 1.24 1.58
C ALA A 2 19.60 1.54 0.10
N LEU A 3 19.09 0.55 -0.64
CA LEU A 3 18.83 0.67 -2.09
C LEU A 3 17.65 1.62 -2.32
N LYS A 4 17.78 2.56 -3.25
CA LYS A 4 16.65 3.41 -3.67
C LYS A 4 15.76 2.68 -4.67
N LEU A 5 14.48 3.02 -4.67
CA LEU A 5 13.49 2.48 -5.60
C LEU A 5 13.89 2.71 -7.07
N SER A 6 14.46 3.88 -7.38
CA SER A 6 15.03 4.23 -8.69
C SER A 6 16.27 3.42 -9.10
N GLU A 7 16.94 2.78 -8.14
CA GLU A 7 18.15 1.96 -8.35
C GLU A 7 17.79 0.48 -8.61
N LEU A 8 16.55 0.08 -8.31
CA LEU A 8 15.97 -1.20 -8.71
C LEU A 8 15.49 -1.13 -10.17
N LYS A 9 16.42 -0.84 -11.10
CA LYS A 9 16.21 -1.05 -12.54
C LYS A 9 16.78 -2.41 -12.90
N THR A 10 15.95 -3.44 -12.86
CA THR A 10 16.32 -4.71 -13.47
C THR A 10 15.97 -4.63 -14.96
N GLU A 11 16.94 -4.89 -15.84
CA GLU A 11 16.68 -5.18 -17.26
C GLU A 11 15.84 -6.46 -17.43
N ALA A 12 15.70 -7.24 -16.35
CA ALA A 12 14.67 -8.26 -16.18
C ALA A 12 13.40 -7.59 -15.62
N HIS A 13 12.32 -7.62 -16.41
CA HIS A 13 10.97 -7.20 -16.05
C HIS A 13 10.55 -7.68 -14.64
N ASN A 14 10.53 -6.79 -13.65
CA ASN A 14 9.72 -7.00 -12.45
C ASN A 14 8.33 -6.45 -12.77
N ASP A 15 7.48 -7.23 -13.45
CA ASP A 15 6.09 -6.89 -13.81
C ASP A 15 5.12 -7.05 -12.63
N TRP A 16 5.48 -6.59 -11.43
CA TRP A 16 4.64 -6.78 -10.25
C TRP A 16 4.60 -5.58 -9.30
N CYS A 17 3.45 -4.95 -9.23
CA CYS A 17 3.02 -4.22 -8.04
C CYS A 17 1.48 -4.15 -8.03
N PRO A 18 0.85 -4.36 -6.87
CA PRO A 18 -0.58 -4.52 -6.82
C PRO A 18 -1.29 -3.25 -6.35
N GLY A 19 -1.96 -2.55 -7.26
CA GLY A 19 -2.32 -1.18 -6.97
C GLY A 19 -1.05 -0.32 -6.97
N CYS A 20 -0.86 0.54 -7.96
CA CYS A 20 0.32 1.41 -8.00
C CYS A 20 -0.05 2.86 -8.32
N VAL A 21 0.85 3.78 -8.00
CA VAL A 21 0.79 5.19 -8.39
C VAL A 21 1.85 5.50 -9.44
N LEU A 22 1.68 6.60 -10.16
CA LEU A 22 2.67 7.08 -11.13
C LEU A 22 3.98 7.56 -10.46
N PRO A 23 5.11 7.53 -11.20
CA PRO A 23 6.32 8.25 -10.86
C PRO A 23 6.04 9.71 -10.53
N GLY A 24 6.79 10.29 -9.61
CA GLY A 24 6.61 11.66 -9.14
C GLY A 24 5.44 11.85 -8.18
N THR A 25 4.62 10.82 -7.91
CA THR A 25 3.54 10.91 -6.92
C THR A 25 4.16 11.16 -5.54
N LEU A 26 3.85 12.31 -4.95
CA LEU A 26 4.36 12.64 -3.62
C LEU A 26 3.71 11.74 -2.56
N ILE A 27 4.52 11.26 -1.63
CA ILE A 27 4.13 10.50 -0.44
C ILE A 27 4.46 11.34 0.79
N HIS A 28 3.56 11.37 1.78
CA HIS A 28 3.84 12.00 3.07
C HIS A 28 4.83 11.18 3.89
N ALA A 29 6.12 11.32 3.58
CA ALA A 29 7.21 10.71 4.31
C ALA A 29 7.76 11.62 5.44
N ASN A 30 8.51 11.02 6.35
CA ASN A 30 9.26 11.64 7.44
C ASN A 30 10.76 11.39 7.17
N PRO A 31 11.60 12.44 7.06
CA PRO A 31 11.37 13.82 7.52
C PRO A 31 10.60 14.75 6.58
N SER A 32 10.47 14.42 5.30
CA SER A 32 9.79 15.27 4.33
C SER A 32 9.05 14.45 3.29
N ALA A 33 8.06 15.05 2.65
CA ALA A 33 7.40 14.41 1.51
C ALA A 33 8.42 14.09 0.41
N LYS A 34 8.21 13.00 -0.33
CA LYS A 34 9.11 12.56 -1.40
C LYS A 34 8.31 12.00 -2.55
N ALA A 35 8.87 12.06 -3.76
CA ALA A 35 8.32 11.27 -4.85
C ALA A 35 8.39 9.78 -4.48
N ILE A 36 7.38 9.00 -4.86
CA ILE A 36 7.26 7.61 -4.42
C ILE A 36 8.50 6.79 -4.78
N GLU A 37 9.11 7.01 -5.94
CA GLU A 37 10.34 6.35 -6.40
C GLU A 37 11.60 6.71 -5.60
N GLU A 38 11.53 7.72 -4.74
CA GLU A 38 12.63 8.13 -3.87
C GLU A 38 12.47 7.59 -2.44
N VAL A 39 11.32 7.02 -2.10
CA VAL A 39 11.08 6.40 -0.79
C VAL A 39 11.89 5.10 -0.69
N VAL A 40 12.49 4.86 0.47
CA VAL A 40 13.29 3.64 0.72
C VAL A 40 12.81 2.89 1.95
N ALA A 41 13.04 1.59 1.98
CA ALA A 41 12.74 0.76 3.14
C ALA A 41 13.49 1.28 4.38
N GLY A 42 12.79 1.36 5.50
CA GLY A 42 13.25 1.94 6.76
C GLY A 42 12.81 3.38 7.01
N GLU A 43 12.43 4.14 5.98
CA GLU A 43 11.80 5.45 6.17
C GLU A 43 10.40 5.32 6.75
N ARG A 44 9.84 6.42 7.26
CA ARG A 44 8.47 6.42 7.79
C ARG A 44 7.53 7.23 6.90
N VAL A 45 6.31 6.75 6.69
CA VAL A 45 5.26 7.41 5.90
C VAL A 45 3.97 7.53 6.71
N LEU A 46 3.19 8.58 6.46
CA LEU A 46 1.92 8.81 7.13
C LEU A 46 0.91 7.72 6.73
N GLY A 47 0.32 7.06 7.72
CA GLY A 47 -0.69 6.02 7.55
C GLY A 47 -2.13 6.52 7.65
N SER A 48 -3.09 5.63 7.39
CA SER A 48 -4.53 5.92 7.49
C SER A 48 -5.03 6.24 8.91
N ASP A 49 -4.23 5.97 9.94
CA ASP A 49 -4.51 6.30 11.34
C ASP A 49 -4.02 7.70 11.75
N GLY A 50 -3.28 8.40 10.87
CA GLY A 50 -2.68 9.71 11.13
C GLY A 50 -1.31 9.69 11.80
N ALA A 51 -0.72 8.51 12.05
CA ALA A 51 0.64 8.36 12.56
C ALA A 51 1.63 8.00 11.44
N TYR A 52 2.93 8.16 11.69
CA TYR A 52 3.98 7.79 10.75
C TYR A 52 4.45 6.34 11.00
N HIS A 53 4.49 5.51 9.97
CA HIS A 53 4.81 4.09 10.08
C HIS A 53 5.98 3.72 9.18
N ARG A 54 6.77 2.74 9.59
CA ARG A 54 7.97 2.33 8.86
C ARG A 54 7.58 1.64 7.54
N VAL A 55 8.24 2.02 6.46
CA VAL A 55 8.21 1.33 5.18
C VAL A 55 9.08 0.09 5.30
N THR A 56 8.50 -1.08 5.11
CA THR A 56 9.21 -2.36 5.20
C THR A 56 9.73 -2.81 3.84
N GLU A 57 9.01 -2.49 2.77
CA GLU A 57 9.36 -2.86 1.41
C GLU A 57 8.93 -1.76 0.42
N VAL A 58 9.61 -1.74 -0.72
CA VAL A 58 9.36 -0.81 -1.82
C VAL A 58 9.20 -1.60 -3.12
N MET A 59 8.19 -1.28 -3.92
CA MET A 59 7.78 -2.08 -5.09
C MET A 59 7.67 -1.20 -6.34
N ASN A 60 8.10 -1.73 -7.50
CA ASN A 60 7.94 -1.08 -8.80
C ASN A 60 7.70 -2.10 -9.91
N HIS A 61 6.96 -1.68 -10.95
CA HIS A 61 6.83 -2.44 -12.20
C HIS A 61 6.42 -1.56 -13.39
N ASN A 62 6.48 -2.08 -14.61
CA ASN A 62 5.86 -1.44 -15.77
C ASN A 62 4.40 -1.88 -15.90
N HIS A 63 3.48 -0.92 -15.83
CA HIS A 63 2.05 -1.13 -16.08
C HIS A 63 1.73 -0.84 -17.54
N VAL A 64 0.90 -1.68 -18.16
CA VAL A 64 0.28 -1.43 -19.46
C VAL A 64 -1.22 -1.65 -19.32
N GLY A 65 -2.00 -0.57 -19.32
CA GLY A 65 -3.44 -0.66 -19.16
C GLY A 65 -4.08 0.63 -18.67
N PRO A 66 -5.36 0.57 -18.30
CA PRO A 66 -6.08 1.73 -17.79
C PRO A 66 -5.53 2.20 -16.44
N MET A 67 -5.62 3.52 -16.23
CA MET A 67 -5.32 4.21 -14.98
C MET A 67 -6.50 5.14 -14.64
N ASN A 68 -6.76 5.34 -13.35
CA ASN A 68 -7.76 6.25 -12.80
C ASN A 68 -7.10 7.51 -12.27
N ARG A 69 -7.47 8.65 -12.83
CA ARG A 69 -7.14 9.97 -12.28
C ARG A 69 -8.28 10.46 -11.40
N LEU A 70 -8.08 10.39 -10.09
CA LEU A 70 -9.03 10.89 -9.10
C LEU A 70 -8.77 12.36 -8.81
N THR A 71 -9.72 13.23 -9.18
CA THR A 71 -9.69 14.64 -8.78
C THR A 71 -10.42 14.79 -7.44
N VAL A 72 -9.69 15.07 -6.38
CA VAL A 72 -10.22 15.27 -5.02
C VAL A 72 -10.39 16.76 -4.74
N LYS A 73 -11.58 17.16 -4.28
CA LYS A 73 -11.86 18.57 -4.00
C LYS A 73 -10.82 19.13 -3.01
N CYS A 74 -10.29 20.30 -3.33
CA CYS A 74 -9.30 21.04 -2.54
C CYS A 74 -7.87 20.48 -2.55
N PHE A 75 -7.67 19.18 -2.70
CA PHE A 75 -6.34 18.54 -2.58
C PHE A 75 -5.76 18.05 -3.90
N GLY A 76 -6.36 18.41 -5.03
CA GLY A 76 -5.78 18.15 -6.35
C GLY A 76 -6.13 16.77 -6.89
N GLU A 77 -5.16 16.09 -7.48
CA GLU A 77 -5.37 14.81 -8.15
C GLU A 77 -4.32 13.78 -7.77
N VAL A 78 -4.74 12.51 -7.82
CA VAL A 78 -3.86 11.35 -7.73
C VAL A 78 -4.22 10.39 -8.85
N THR A 79 -3.21 9.74 -9.43
CA THR A 79 -3.40 8.75 -10.49
C THR A 79 -2.98 7.37 -10.00
N LEU A 80 -3.86 6.40 -10.23
CA LEU A 80 -3.80 5.06 -9.67
C LEU A 80 -4.13 4.00 -10.73
N THR A 81 -3.62 2.79 -10.58
CA THR A 81 -4.14 1.63 -11.33
C THR A 81 -5.59 1.32 -10.89
N ASP A 82 -6.35 0.61 -11.73
CA ASP A 82 -7.79 0.31 -11.52
C ASP A 82 -8.12 -0.30 -10.16
N GLU A 83 -7.29 -1.26 -9.74
CA GLU A 83 -7.46 -2.06 -8.55
C GLU A 83 -6.96 -1.39 -7.27
N HIS A 84 -6.23 -0.26 -7.36
CA HIS A 84 -5.60 0.37 -6.20
C HIS A 84 -6.67 0.77 -5.16
N PRO A 85 -6.63 0.24 -3.92
CA PRO A 85 -7.65 0.56 -2.93
C PRO A 85 -7.45 1.96 -2.34
N VAL A 86 -8.51 2.76 -2.37
CA VAL A 86 -8.56 4.12 -1.82
C VAL A 86 -9.50 4.14 -0.61
N LEU A 87 -9.13 4.85 0.45
CA LEU A 87 -10.00 5.00 1.63
C LEU A 87 -11.14 5.98 1.31
N ILE A 88 -12.36 5.45 1.23
CA ILE A 88 -13.55 6.19 0.82
C ILE A 88 -14.63 6.09 1.90
N ALA A 89 -15.37 7.17 2.10
CA ALA A 89 -16.69 7.14 2.73
C ALA A 89 -17.75 7.40 1.65
N ARG A 90 -18.68 6.45 1.45
CA ARG A 90 -19.67 6.52 0.37
C ARG A 90 -20.64 7.66 0.58
N ARG A 91 -20.99 8.33 -0.52
CA ARG A 91 -22.01 9.37 -0.50
C ARG A 91 -23.40 8.75 -0.48
N GLU A 92 -24.17 8.98 0.58
CA GLU A 92 -25.54 8.46 0.68
C GLU A 92 -26.50 9.19 -0.26
N ARG A 93 -26.45 10.53 -0.25
CA ARG A 93 -27.34 11.39 -1.06
C ARG A 93 -26.57 12.50 -1.75
N ARG A 94 -26.84 12.67 -3.04
CA ARG A 94 -26.25 13.74 -3.86
C ARG A 94 -26.61 15.10 -3.24
N LYS A 95 -25.60 16.00 -3.12
CA LYS A 95 -25.70 17.35 -2.54
C LYS A 95 -25.98 17.45 -1.02
N HIS A 96 -26.19 16.34 -0.31
CA HIS A 96 -26.38 16.32 1.16
C HIS A 96 -25.11 15.84 1.86
N VAL A 97 -24.82 16.34 3.05
CA VAL A 97 -23.74 15.81 3.89
C VAL A 97 -24.26 14.54 4.55
N ASN A 98 -23.42 13.52 4.67
CA ASN A 98 -23.82 12.33 5.42
C ASN A 98 -23.90 12.68 6.91
N GLU A 99 -24.75 11.99 7.64
CA GLU A 99 -24.78 12.08 9.10
C GLU A 99 -23.63 11.26 9.71
N GLU A 100 -23.34 10.09 9.10
CA GLU A 100 -22.24 9.21 9.48
C GLU A 100 -21.27 8.96 8.32
N PHE A 101 -20.00 8.72 8.66
CA PHE A 101 -18.93 8.50 7.69
C PHE A 101 -18.27 7.15 7.92
N ASN A 102 -18.90 6.09 7.39
CA ASN A 102 -18.33 4.75 7.40
C ASN A 102 -17.23 4.65 6.35
N HIS A 103 -16.03 4.26 6.78
CA HIS A 103 -14.87 4.12 5.89
C HIS A 103 -14.85 2.73 5.27
N GLU A 104 -14.52 2.67 3.99
CA GLU A 104 -14.27 1.43 3.26
C GLU A 104 -13.11 1.61 2.27
N TRP A 105 -12.37 0.54 2.03
CA TRP A 105 -11.38 0.49 0.96
C TRP A 105 -12.07 0.17 -0.36
N VAL A 106 -11.92 1.06 -1.35
CA VAL A 106 -12.59 0.96 -2.64
C VAL A 106 -11.55 1.00 -3.75
N GLU A 107 -11.58 0.01 -4.65
CA GLU A 107 -10.78 0.02 -5.89
C GLU A 107 -10.95 1.34 -6.65
N ALA A 108 -9.86 1.93 -7.14
CA ALA A 108 -9.87 3.24 -7.80
C ALA A 108 -10.93 3.33 -8.91
N ALA A 109 -11.07 2.29 -9.74
CA ALA A 109 -12.09 2.20 -10.80
C ALA A 109 -13.54 2.27 -10.30
N LYS A 110 -13.78 1.92 -9.03
CA LYS A 110 -15.11 1.90 -8.40
C LYS A 110 -15.40 3.15 -7.55
N VAL A 111 -14.47 4.10 -7.48
CA VAL A 111 -14.67 5.38 -6.80
C VAL A 111 -15.61 6.25 -7.64
N ARG A 112 -16.69 6.74 -7.02
CA ARG A 112 -17.74 7.50 -7.72
C ARG A 112 -17.58 8.99 -7.46
N PRO A 113 -17.77 9.87 -8.48
CA PRO A 113 -17.90 11.29 -8.24
C PRO A 113 -18.98 11.61 -7.20
N GLY A 114 -18.59 12.29 -6.12
CA GLY A 114 -19.45 12.64 -4.98
C GLY A 114 -19.15 11.89 -3.70
N ASP A 115 -18.51 10.70 -3.79
CA ASP A 115 -17.92 9.99 -2.65
C ASP A 115 -16.91 10.88 -1.92
N TYR A 116 -16.62 10.58 -0.65
CA TYR A 116 -15.62 11.31 0.11
C TYR A 116 -14.31 10.51 0.14
N ALA A 117 -13.24 11.09 -0.39
CA ALA A 117 -11.88 10.66 -0.05
C ALA A 117 -11.63 10.97 1.43
N VAL A 118 -11.27 9.94 2.18
CA VAL A 118 -10.97 10.04 3.62
C VAL A 118 -9.48 10.31 3.76
N TYR A 119 -9.15 11.47 4.30
CA TYR A 119 -7.77 11.93 4.45
C TYR A 119 -7.44 12.08 5.95
N PRO A 120 -6.44 11.35 6.49
CA PRO A 120 -6.11 11.42 7.90
C PRO A 120 -5.43 12.75 8.25
N ILE A 121 -5.73 13.25 9.44
CA ILE A 121 -5.04 14.42 10.01
C ILE A 121 -3.82 13.89 10.76
N PRO A 122 -2.59 14.36 10.45
CA PRO A 122 -1.39 13.93 11.16
C PRO A 122 -1.53 14.21 12.67
N ASN A 123 -1.43 13.18 13.49
CA ASN A 123 -1.72 13.24 14.93
C ASN A 123 -0.47 13.13 15.81
N GLU A 124 0.69 12.81 15.25
CA GLU A 124 1.94 12.82 16.00
C GLU A 124 2.24 14.24 16.51
N VAL A 125 2.47 14.36 17.82
CA VAL A 125 2.83 15.60 18.48
C VAL A 125 4.10 15.37 19.28
N ARG A 126 5.13 16.19 19.00
CA ARG A 126 6.38 16.23 19.76
C ARG A 126 6.61 17.67 20.18
N ASP A 127 6.42 17.94 21.48
CA ASP A 127 6.71 19.28 21.99
C ASP A 127 8.21 19.45 22.24
N MET A 128 8.86 20.16 21.32
CA MET A 128 10.27 20.50 21.43
C MET A 128 10.41 21.82 22.18
N GLU A 129 11.21 21.82 23.24
CA GLU A 129 11.50 23.03 24.02
C GLU A 129 12.72 23.78 23.49
N VAL A 130 13.73 23.05 23.01
CA VAL A 130 15.00 23.60 22.55
C VAL A 130 15.49 22.91 21.28
N LEU A 131 16.12 23.67 20.39
CA LEU A 131 16.78 23.19 19.20
C LEU A 131 18.29 23.37 19.38
N ARG A 132 19.05 22.26 19.37
CA ARG A 132 20.51 22.28 19.54
C ARG A 132 21.19 22.78 18.27
N LEU A 133 22.10 23.75 18.44
CA LEU A 133 22.89 24.33 17.36
C LEU A 133 24.17 23.53 17.17
N SER A 134 24.11 22.51 16.31
CA SER A 134 25.28 21.67 16.02
C SER A 134 26.14 22.32 14.96
N TYR A 135 27.19 23.06 15.34
CA TYR A 135 28.15 23.65 14.40
C TYR A 135 29.60 23.33 14.76
N ARG A 136 30.43 23.01 13.77
CA ARG A 136 31.88 22.79 13.97
C ARG A 136 32.64 24.11 13.87
N LYS A 137 33.16 24.59 15.01
CA LYS A 137 34.04 25.76 15.04
C LYS A 137 35.32 25.48 14.24
N LYS A 138 35.51 26.18 13.12
CA LYS A 138 36.73 26.06 12.31
C LYS A 138 37.91 26.70 13.06
N ARG A 139 38.99 25.94 13.26
CA ARG A 139 40.16 26.26 14.10
C ARG A 139 40.88 27.59 13.78
N LYS A 140 40.63 28.20 12.61
CA LYS A 140 41.30 29.43 12.13
C LYS A 140 40.45 30.70 12.23
N ASP A 141 39.23 30.64 12.75
CA ASP A 141 38.31 31.79 12.71
C ASP A 141 38.21 32.52 14.06
N THR A 142 39.09 33.50 14.26
CA THR A 142 39.26 34.24 15.53
C THR A 142 38.38 35.49 15.68
N ARG A 143 37.61 35.85 14.64
CA ARG A 143 36.77 37.07 14.62
C ARG A 143 35.26 36.81 14.81
N ILE A 144 34.85 35.56 14.99
CA ILE A 144 33.43 35.16 15.01
C ILE A 144 32.86 35.20 16.43
N ARG A 145 31.65 35.78 16.57
CA ARG A 145 30.85 35.69 17.80
C ARG A 145 30.27 34.28 17.95
N GLU A 146 30.38 33.75 19.17
CA GLU A 146 29.81 32.44 19.49
C GLU A 146 28.29 32.49 19.44
N LEU A 147 27.69 31.46 18.85
CA LEU A 147 26.26 31.21 18.91
C LEU A 147 25.96 30.48 20.22
N PRO A 148 24.73 30.60 20.76
CA PRO A 148 24.34 29.76 21.88
C PRO A 148 24.41 28.27 21.51
N GLU A 149 24.50 27.38 22.50
CA GLU A 149 24.51 25.92 22.26
C GLU A 149 23.14 25.41 21.78
N SER A 150 22.07 26.10 22.17
CA SER A 150 20.70 25.79 21.77
C SER A 150 19.84 27.05 21.75
N VAL A 151 18.77 27.03 20.96
CA VAL A 151 17.73 28.07 20.96
C VAL A 151 16.39 27.54 21.46
N PRO A 152 15.64 28.33 22.23
CA PRO A 152 14.30 27.93 22.64
C PRO A 152 13.36 27.88 21.43
N VAL A 153 12.56 26.82 21.34
CA VAL A 153 11.53 26.64 20.31
C VAL A 153 10.23 27.23 20.84
N ASN A 154 10.23 28.56 20.94
CA ASN A 154 9.15 29.39 21.45
C ASN A 154 8.58 30.29 20.33
N GLU A 155 7.67 31.19 20.68
CA GLU A 155 7.05 32.11 19.72
C GLU A 155 8.10 32.96 18.97
N ASP A 156 9.16 33.43 19.63
CA ASP A 156 10.21 34.24 19.00
C ASP A 156 10.94 33.46 17.88
N PHE A 157 11.38 32.23 18.17
CA PHE A 157 12.08 31.41 17.19
C PHE A 157 11.17 31.04 16.01
N LEU A 158 9.94 30.64 16.31
CA LEU A 158 8.96 30.27 15.27
C LEU A 158 8.55 31.46 14.41
N LYS A 159 8.52 32.66 14.98
CA LYS A 159 8.31 33.91 14.24
C LYS A 159 9.48 34.20 13.29
N LEU A 160 10.73 34.07 13.76
CA LEU A 160 11.91 34.22 12.90
C LEU A 160 11.95 33.17 11.78
N ALA A 161 11.63 31.92 12.10
CA ALA A 161 11.53 30.83 11.12
C ALA A 161 10.47 31.15 10.04
N GLY A 162 9.29 31.65 10.44
CA GLY A 162 8.25 32.02 9.48
C GLY A 162 8.67 33.19 8.58
N HIS A 163 9.33 34.21 9.13
CA HIS A 163 9.92 35.28 8.32
C HIS A 163 10.99 34.76 7.36
N TYR A 164 11.76 33.74 7.74
CA TYR A 164 12.76 33.17 6.84
C TYR A 164 12.13 32.37 5.69
N LEU A 165 11.04 31.65 5.96
CA LEU A 165 10.30 30.91 4.94
C LEU A 165 9.71 31.83 3.87
N ALA A 166 9.24 33.01 4.27
CA ALA A 166 8.69 34.00 3.34
C ALA A 166 9.79 34.82 2.64
N GLU A 167 10.62 35.51 3.43
CA GLU A 167 11.46 36.62 2.93
C GLU A 167 12.96 36.39 3.09
N GLY A 168 13.33 35.28 3.74
CA GLY A 168 14.72 34.96 4.07
C GLY A 168 15.47 34.28 2.94
N TYR A 169 16.78 34.45 2.89
CA TYR A 169 17.69 33.67 2.06
C TYR A 169 19.12 33.75 2.61
N VAL A 170 19.98 32.85 2.14
CA VAL A 170 21.40 32.84 2.48
C VAL A 170 22.21 33.34 1.31
N HIS A 171 23.05 34.34 1.56
CA HIS A 171 23.98 34.88 0.56
C HIS A 171 25.33 35.24 1.19
N ARG A 172 26.43 34.82 0.55
CA ARG A 172 27.81 35.08 1.00
C ARG A 172 28.02 34.81 2.50
N ARG A 173 27.50 33.67 2.99
CA ARG A 173 27.56 33.24 4.40
C ARG A 173 26.88 34.20 5.39
N SER A 174 25.91 34.97 4.92
CA SER A 174 25.07 35.84 5.74
C SER A 174 23.61 35.44 5.56
N LEU A 175 22.85 35.54 6.64
CA LEU A 175 21.41 35.36 6.64
C LEU A 175 20.77 36.71 6.32
N ILE A 176 20.01 36.80 5.23
CA ILE A 176 19.41 38.04 4.73
C ILE A 176 17.89 37.87 4.65
N PHE A 177 17.15 38.91 5.01
CA PHE A 177 15.71 39.00 4.82
C PHE A 177 15.40 40.25 4.00
N THR A 178 14.59 40.14 2.95
CA THR A 178 14.19 41.29 2.13
C THR A 178 12.75 41.66 2.43
N PHE A 179 12.47 42.91 2.75
CA PHE A 179 11.10 43.38 2.96
C PHE A 179 10.80 44.59 2.08
N ASN A 180 9.53 44.88 1.81
CA ASN A 180 9.16 46.15 1.21
C ASN A 180 9.50 47.33 2.15
N LEU A 181 9.80 48.51 1.60
CA LEU A 181 10.02 49.70 2.44
C LEU A 181 8.87 50.02 3.40
N LYS A 182 7.62 49.64 3.05
CA LYS A 182 6.43 49.82 3.88
C LYS A 182 6.35 48.84 5.05
N GLU A 183 7.18 47.81 5.06
CA GLU A 183 7.16 46.71 6.03
C GLU A 183 8.32 46.82 7.03
N ARG A 184 8.79 48.05 7.29
CA ARG A 184 9.89 48.33 8.23
C ARG A 184 9.74 47.62 9.58
N HIS A 185 8.52 47.54 10.08
CA HIS A 185 8.21 46.87 11.34
C HIS A 185 8.59 45.39 11.34
N LEU A 186 8.49 44.67 10.21
CA LEU A 186 8.95 43.29 10.07
C LEU A 186 10.48 43.20 10.08
N ALA A 187 11.15 44.13 9.41
CA ALA A 187 12.60 44.20 9.38
C ALA A 187 13.20 44.48 10.78
N GLU A 188 12.59 45.40 11.53
CA GLU A 188 12.96 45.71 12.91
C GLU A 188 12.69 44.54 13.86
N ASP A 189 11.59 43.82 13.65
CA ASP A 189 11.26 42.60 14.40
C ASP A 189 12.29 41.49 14.18
N VAL A 190 12.64 41.19 12.91
CA VAL A 190 13.72 40.24 12.59
C VAL A 190 15.06 40.65 13.22
N ALA A 191 15.42 41.93 13.16
CA ALA A 191 16.64 42.44 13.79
C ALA A 191 16.63 42.25 15.31
N GLY A 192 15.48 42.49 15.96
CA GLY A 192 15.25 42.25 17.38
C GLY A 192 15.36 40.77 17.74
N LEU A 193 14.69 39.89 16.99
CA LEU A 193 14.71 38.43 17.17
C LEU A 193 16.12 37.88 17.01
N SER A 194 16.88 38.32 16.00
CA SER A 194 18.28 37.94 15.81
C SER A 194 19.14 38.25 17.03
N LYS A 195 18.97 39.45 17.60
CA LYS A 195 19.72 39.86 18.80
C LYS A 195 19.28 39.07 20.03
N LYS A 196 17.96 38.83 20.18
CA LYS A 196 17.36 38.13 21.32
C LYS A 196 17.75 36.64 21.35
N LEU A 197 17.64 35.96 20.21
CA LEU A 197 17.84 34.51 20.11
C LEU A 197 19.31 34.11 19.99
N PHE A 198 20.12 34.92 19.30
CA PHE A 198 21.49 34.54 18.95
C PHE A 198 22.56 35.54 19.42
N GLY A 199 22.19 36.65 20.07
CA GLY A 199 23.15 37.69 20.45
C GLY A 199 23.76 38.46 19.26
N LEU A 200 23.17 38.30 18.06
CA LEU A 200 23.68 38.88 16.82
C LEU A 200 22.90 40.14 16.46
N ARG A 201 23.61 41.27 16.38
CA ARG A 201 23.03 42.52 15.87
C ARG A 201 22.88 42.42 14.36
N ALA A 202 21.67 42.64 13.85
CA ALA A 202 21.42 42.73 12.42
C ALA A 202 21.64 44.17 11.91
N ARG A 203 22.04 44.31 10.64
CA ARG A 203 22.11 45.60 9.94
C ARG A 203 20.94 45.73 8.98
N ILE A 204 20.11 46.76 9.16
CA ILE A 204 19.06 47.10 8.19
C ILE A 204 19.64 48.04 7.14
N VAL A 205 19.47 47.71 5.86
CA VAL A 205 19.97 48.46 4.72
C VAL A 205 18.81 48.74 3.79
N GLU A 206 18.42 50.01 3.67
CA GLU A 206 17.40 50.43 2.73
C GLU A 206 17.94 50.47 1.30
N ARG A 207 17.10 50.08 0.35
CA ARG A 207 17.34 50.13 -1.09
C ARG A 207 16.18 50.84 -1.78
N PRO A 208 16.09 52.19 -1.66
CA PRO A 208 14.97 52.97 -2.18
C PRO A 208 14.72 52.76 -3.67
N GLU A 209 15.79 52.56 -4.44
CA GLU A 209 15.74 52.30 -5.88
C GLU A 209 15.04 50.98 -6.24
N LYS A 210 15.00 50.03 -5.32
CA LYS A 210 14.28 48.75 -5.46
C LYS A 210 12.99 48.69 -4.64
N GLY A 211 12.64 49.77 -3.92
CA GLY A 211 11.50 49.78 -3.01
C GLY A 211 11.58 48.75 -1.88
N SER A 212 12.78 48.30 -1.51
CA SER A 212 13.00 47.23 -0.53
C SER A 212 14.00 47.61 0.55
N MET A 213 14.08 46.83 1.62
CA MET A 213 15.14 46.87 2.63
C MET A 213 15.63 45.47 2.95
N ASP A 214 16.93 45.35 3.25
CA ASP A 214 17.54 44.10 3.69
C ASP A 214 17.90 44.14 5.17
N VAL A 215 17.59 43.05 5.87
CA VAL A 215 18.10 42.77 7.21
C VAL A 215 19.25 41.77 7.10
N HIS A 216 20.48 42.22 7.34
CA HIS A 216 21.67 41.39 7.29
C HIS A 216 22.05 40.89 8.69
N VAL A 217 22.03 39.58 8.89
CA VAL A 217 22.58 38.90 10.07
C VAL A 217 23.88 38.20 9.65
N ASN A 218 25.01 38.80 10.02
CA ASN A 218 26.33 38.33 9.62
C ASN A 218 26.82 37.22 10.54
N SER A 219 26.47 35.98 10.21
CA SER A 219 27.01 34.77 10.85
C SER A 219 27.01 33.61 9.86
N SER A 220 28.20 33.10 9.55
CA SER A 220 28.39 31.97 8.65
C SER A 220 27.76 30.69 9.18
N TYR A 221 27.87 30.43 10.49
CA TYR A 221 27.26 29.27 11.13
C TYR A 221 25.74 29.35 11.14
N LEU A 222 25.18 30.52 11.42
CA LEU A 222 23.72 30.68 11.42
C LEU A 222 23.14 30.54 10.01
N ALA A 223 23.85 31.07 9.00
CA ALA A 223 23.48 30.89 7.60
C ALA A 223 23.50 29.40 7.19
N GLU A 224 24.57 28.67 7.54
CA GLU A 224 24.68 27.22 7.28
C GLU A 224 23.53 26.43 7.95
N LEU A 225 23.20 26.75 9.21
CA LEU A 225 22.09 26.11 9.93
C LEU A 225 20.73 26.41 9.31
N PHE A 226 20.45 27.66 8.93
CA PHE A 226 19.17 28.02 8.31
C PHE A 226 19.00 27.42 6.91
N GLU A 227 20.08 27.30 6.15
CA GLU A 227 20.09 26.60 4.86
C GLU A 227 19.83 25.09 5.04
N GLU A 228 20.42 24.47 6.07
CA GLU A 228 20.18 23.07 6.43
C GLU A 228 18.75 22.82 6.91
N TRP A 229 18.19 23.70 7.74
CA TRP A 229 16.86 23.52 8.30
C TRP A 229 15.76 23.87 7.31
N PHE A 230 15.85 25.05 6.71
CA PHE A 230 14.74 25.65 5.98
C PHE A 230 14.97 25.72 4.47
N GLY A 231 16.18 25.38 4.00
CA GLY A 231 16.56 25.50 2.59
C GLY A 231 16.93 26.92 2.17
N ASN A 232 17.50 27.04 0.98
CA ASN A 232 17.90 28.30 0.36
C ASN A 232 17.42 28.38 -1.09
N GLY A 233 17.05 29.59 -1.54
CA GLY A 233 16.22 29.76 -2.74
C GLY A 233 14.74 29.47 -2.47
N ALA A 234 13.86 30.10 -3.23
CA ALA A 234 12.41 30.05 -2.99
C ALA A 234 11.80 28.68 -3.30
N GLU A 235 12.40 27.95 -4.24
CA GLU A 235 12.00 26.61 -4.68
C GLU A 235 12.40 25.51 -3.70
N ASN A 236 13.45 25.72 -2.89
CA ASN A 236 13.93 24.72 -1.93
C ASN A 236 13.49 24.98 -0.49
N LYS A 237 12.63 26.00 -0.27
CA LYS A 237 12.09 26.31 1.05
C LYS A 237 11.35 25.11 1.62
N ARG A 238 11.55 24.84 2.90
CA ARG A 238 10.91 23.74 3.63
C ARG A 238 10.85 24.04 5.12
N VAL A 239 9.95 23.38 5.82
CA VAL A 239 9.86 23.33 7.28
C VAL A 239 10.55 22.05 7.76
N PRO A 240 11.48 22.11 8.73
CA PRO A 240 12.01 20.92 9.38
C PRO A 240 10.91 20.03 9.96
N HIS A 241 11.08 18.71 9.87
CA HIS A 241 10.09 17.75 10.35
C HIS A 241 9.73 17.94 11.82
N ASP A 242 10.72 18.18 12.69
CA ASP A 242 10.46 18.43 14.11
C ASP A 242 9.54 19.64 14.35
N LEU A 243 9.57 20.66 13.49
CA LEU A 243 8.65 21.81 13.57
C LEU A 243 7.24 21.45 13.05
N MET A 244 7.15 20.51 12.10
CA MET A 244 5.87 19.94 11.64
C MET A 244 5.17 19.10 12.72
N LEU A 245 5.92 18.55 13.67
CA LEU A 245 5.41 17.75 14.80
C LEU A 245 5.05 18.58 16.03
N LEU A 246 5.36 19.88 16.07
CA LEU A 246 5.02 20.72 17.22
C LEU A 246 3.50 20.70 17.53
N PRO A 247 3.12 20.97 18.79
CA PRO A 247 1.72 21.22 19.14
C PRO A 247 1.10 22.28 18.21
N PRO A 248 -0.14 22.09 17.72
CA PRO A 248 -0.77 23.03 16.80
C PRO A 248 -0.75 24.48 17.28
N GLU A 249 -0.86 24.70 18.59
CA GLU A 249 -0.76 26.02 19.23
C GLU A 249 0.58 26.71 18.96
N LYS A 250 1.71 26.00 19.08
CA LYS A 250 3.05 26.55 18.75
C LYS A 250 3.18 26.80 17.24
N GLN A 251 2.60 25.92 16.40
CA GLN A 251 2.64 26.08 14.94
C GLN A 251 2.00 27.39 14.46
N ARG A 252 1.05 27.96 15.22
CA ARG A 252 0.38 29.23 14.88
C ARG A 252 1.35 30.40 14.72
N SER A 253 2.41 30.47 15.52
CA SER A 253 3.43 31.52 15.42
C SER A 253 4.21 31.43 14.11
N LEU A 254 4.56 30.21 13.69
CA LEU A 254 5.21 29.94 12.42
C LEU A 254 4.30 30.32 11.24
N ILE A 255 3.03 29.86 11.28
CA ILE A 255 2.02 30.17 10.26
C ILE A 255 1.82 31.68 10.15
N ARG A 256 1.65 32.38 11.28
CA ARG A 256 1.45 33.82 11.34
C ARG A 256 2.59 34.58 10.66
N ALA A 257 3.83 34.29 11.05
CA ALA A 257 4.99 35.02 10.53
C ALA A 257 5.24 34.76 9.04
N ALA A 258 5.05 33.51 8.59
CA ALA A 258 5.10 33.20 7.16
C ALA A 258 4.03 33.98 6.39
N TRP A 259 2.79 34.02 6.90
CA TRP A 259 1.69 34.74 6.26
C TRP A 259 1.85 36.26 6.24
N MET A 260 2.61 36.83 7.18
CA MET A 260 2.88 38.27 7.22
C MET A 260 3.88 38.71 6.14
N GLY A 261 4.74 37.82 5.65
CA GLY A 261 5.62 38.12 4.51
C GLY A 261 4.93 37.84 3.17
N ASP A 262 4.72 36.56 2.85
CA ASP A 262 4.23 36.12 1.53
C ASP A 262 2.70 35.97 1.44
N GLY A 263 2.03 35.93 2.59
CA GLY A 263 0.59 35.68 2.66
C GLY A 263 -0.24 36.94 2.43
N TYR A 264 -1.51 36.74 2.07
CA TYR A 264 -2.48 37.84 2.04
C TYR A 264 -3.78 37.47 2.73
N LEU A 265 -4.41 38.48 3.33
CA LEU A 265 -5.73 38.40 3.95
C LEU A 265 -6.70 39.36 3.24
N GLY A 266 -7.29 38.89 2.14
CA GLY A 266 -8.27 39.65 1.35
C GLY A 266 -9.65 39.70 1.98
N ARG A 267 -10.60 40.44 1.37
CA ARG A 267 -11.97 40.61 1.91
C ARG A 267 -12.85 39.34 1.90
N LYS A 268 -12.57 38.39 1.02
CA LYS A 268 -13.40 37.17 0.83
C LYS A 268 -12.61 35.86 0.91
N LYS A 269 -11.29 35.95 0.79
CA LYS A 269 -10.38 34.81 0.80
C LYS A 269 -9.02 35.25 1.30
N ALA A 270 -8.28 34.32 1.87
CA ALA A 270 -6.87 34.46 2.18
C ALA A 270 -6.08 33.52 1.28
N GLY A 271 -4.78 33.77 1.10
CA GLY A 271 -3.93 32.80 0.44
C GLY A 271 -2.45 33.01 0.70
N TYR A 272 -1.70 31.99 0.30
CA TYR A 272 -0.24 31.94 0.32
C TYR A 272 0.21 31.37 -1.02
N LYS A 273 1.25 31.95 -1.62
CA LYS A 273 1.81 31.49 -2.88
C LYS A 273 3.28 31.13 -2.67
N THR A 274 3.70 29.98 -3.18
CA THR A 274 5.11 29.58 -3.18
C THR A 274 5.43 28.84 -4.47
N ILE A 275 6.72 28.80 -4.83
CA ILE A 275 7.22 27.94 -5.91
C ILE A 275 7.83 26.64 -5.35
N SER A 276 7.99 26.53 -4.03
CA SER A 276 8.43 25.28 -3.40
C SER A 276 7.26 24.29 -3.28
N PRO A 277 7.31 23.13 -3.97
CA PRO A 277 6.29 22.09 -3.79
C PRO A 277 6.27 21.57 -2.36
N MET A 278 7.44 21.46 -1.73
CA MET A 278 7.59 20.97 -0.36
C MET A 278 6.93 21.91 0.65
N LEU A 279 7.24 23.21 0.56
CA LEU A 279 6.66 24.21 1.45
C LEU A 279 5.15 24.30 1.25
N ALA A 280 4.66 24.20 0.01
CA ALA A 280 3.22 24.21 -0.26
C ALA A 280 2.51 23.06 0.47
N GLU A 281 3.08 21.86 0.39
CA GLU A 281 2.52 20.68 1.04
C GLU A 281 2.63 20.76 2.57
N GLN A 282 3.75 21.25 3.10
CA GLN A 282 3.92 21.44 4.54
C GLN A 282 2.99 22.52 5.11
N LEU A 283 2.79 23.64 4.41
CA LEU A 283 1.80 24.65 4.79
C LEU A 283 0.39 24.07 4.73
N LYS A 284 0.07 23.18 3.76
CA LYS A 284 -1.21 22.47 3.71
C LYS A 284 -1.44 21.69 5.01
N LEU A 285 -0.46 20.87 5.41
CA LEU A 285 -0.55 20.04 6.62
C LEU A 285 -0.59 20.87 7.92
N LEU A 286 0.18 21.96 8.00
CA LEU A 286 0.16 22.89 9.15
C LEU A 286 -1.23 23.54 9.33
N LEU A 287 -1.87 23.95 8.22
CA LEU A 287 -3.23 24.49 8.24
C LEU A 287 -4.24 23.42 8.65
N VAL A 288 -4.15 22.20 8.10
CA VAL A 288 -5.06 21.10 8.41
C VAL A 288 -4.98 20.72 9.90
N ARG A 289 -3.77 20.60 10.47
CA ARG A 289 -3.56 20.39 11.91
C ARG A 289 -4.13 21.51 12.79
N ASN A 290 -4.26 22.71 12.25
CA ASN A 290 -4.89 23.86 12.90
C ASN A 290 -6.40 24.00 12.58
N GLY A 291 -7.01 22.96 12.00
CA GLY A 291 -8.45 22.92 11.70
C GLY A 291 -8.85 23.77 10.48
N ILE A 292 -7.89 24.16 9.64
CA ILE A 292 -8.09 25.00 8.46
C ILE A 292 -7.87 24.14 7.22
N VAL A 293 -8.87 24.04 6.35
CA VAL A 293 -8.77 23.27 5.12
C VAL A 293 -8.48 24.21 3.94
N PRO A 294 -7.25 24.28 3.41
CA PRO A 294 -6.95 25.08 2.24
C PRO A 294 -7.41 24.37 0.95
N THR A 295 -7.63 25.15 -0.09
CA THR A 295 -7.68 24.67 -1.48
C THR A 295 -6.31 24.88 -2.09
N VAL A 296 -5.65 23.80 -2.51
CA VAL A 296 -4.36 23.82 -3.19
C VAL A 296 -4.60 23.81 -4.69
N THR A 297 -4.00 24.77 -5.40
CA THR A 297 -4.04 24.84 -6.86
C THR A 297 -2.64 25.09 -7.42
N VAL A 298 -2.27 24.32 -8.43
CA VAL A 298 -1.05 24.54 -9.21
C VAL A 298 -1.38 25.46 -10.37
N SER A 299 -0.52 26.43 -10.66
CA SER A 299 -0.68 27.38 -11.76
C SER A 299 0.66 27.66 -12.41
N ALA A 300 0.68 27.98 -13.71
CA ALA A 300 1.87 28.44 -14.38
C ALA A 300 2.46 29.64 -13.62
N ALA A 301 3.77 29.61 -13.37
CA ALA A 301 4.48 30.73 -12.78
C ALA A 301 4.90 31.73 -13.88
N SER A 302 5.10 32.98 -13.48
CA SER A 302 5.60 34.06 -14.34
C SER A 302 7.09 34.25 -14.12
N GLY A 303 7.87 34.45 -15.18
CA GLY A 303 9.31 34.68 -15.10
C GLY A 303 10.12 33.41 -15.38
N ILE A 304 11.15 33.13 -14.57
CA ILE A 304 12.12 32.03 -14.78
C ILE A 304 11.55 30.67 -14.34
N HIS A 305 10.51 30.66 -13.52
CA HIS A 305 9.93 29.43 -12.97
C HIS A 305 8.69 29.00 -13.74
N GLU A 306 8.53 27.68 -13.91
CA GLU A 306 7.43 27.12 -14.71
C GLU A 306 6.13 26.96 -13.90
N THR A 307 6.21 26.65 -12.60
CA THR A 307 5.04 26.34 -11.76
C THR A 307 5.02 27.11 -10.44
N SER A 308 3.82 27.40 -9.94
CA SER A 308 3.58 27.97 -8.62
C SER A 308 2.40 27.28 -7.92
N TYR A 309 2.52 27.12 -6.61
CA TYR A 309 1.55 26.48 -5.74
C TYR A 309 0.83 27.54 -4.94
N ASN A 310 -0.50 27.52 -5.01
CA ASN A 310 -1.35 28.51 -4.36
C ASN A 310 -2.24 27.80 -3.35
N LEU A 311 -2.10 28.17 -2.07
CA LEU A 311 -2.99 27.74 -1.00
C LEU A 311 -4.03 28.84 -0.80
N GLN A 312 -5.31 28.51 -0.99
CA GLN A 312 -6.42 29.45 -0.82
C GLN A 312 -7.37 29.00 0.29
N VAL A 313 -7.63 29.91 1.23
CA VAL A 313 -8.62 29.71 2.30
C VAL A 313 -9.87 30.53 1.96
N VAL A 314 -10.94 29.83 1.57
CA VAL A 314 -12.14 30.43 0.98
C VAL A 314 -13.39 30.22 1.84
N SER A 315 -13.44 29.17 2.66
CA SER A 315 -14.60 28.93 3.52
C SER A 315 -14.61 29.97 4.65
N ALA A 316 -15.80 30.46 5.03
CA ALA A 316 -15.90 31.45 6.10
C ALA A 316 -15.38 30.92 7.45
N ARG A 317 -15.63 29.64 7.75
CA ARG A 317 -15.08 28.96 8.94
C ARG A 317 -13.56 29.03 8.95
N ASP A 318 -12.95 28.52 7.89
CA ASP A 318 -11.50 28.39 7.78
C ASP A 318 -10.82 29.77 7.69
N TYR A 319 -11.45 30.71 6.98
CA TYR A 319 -10.99 32.10 6.90
C TYR A 319 -10.99 32.77 8.27
N ASN A 320 -12.08 32.65 9.03
CA ASN A 320 -12.18 33.26 10.36
C ASN A 320 -11.16 32.64 11.32
N ARG A 321 -10.93 31.33 11.24
CA ARG A 321 -9.91 30.64 12.04
C ARG A 321 -8.50 31.09 11.66
N LEU A 322 -8.20 31.22 10.37
CA LEU A 322 -6.92 31.79 9.93
C LEU A 322 -6.77 33.23 10.40
N SER A 323 -7.80 34.07 10.25
CA SER A 323 -7.80 35.47 10.69
C SER A 323 -7.48 35.61 12.19
N GLU A 324 -8.03 34.73 13.02
CA GLU A 324 -7.72 34.63 14.45
C GLU A 324 -6.24 34.28 14.69
N ILE A 325 -5.71 33.26 13.98
CA ILE A 325 -4.28 32.90 14.05
C ILE A 325 -3.40 34.09 13.66
N LEU A 326 -3.79 34.84 12.62
CA LEU A 326 -3.08 36.03 12.16
C LEU A 326 -3.25 37.26 13.07
N GLY A 327 -4.05 37.18 14.14
CA GLY A 327 -4.31 38.29 15.04
C GLY A 327 -5.14 39.41 14.42
N SER A 328 -5.89 39.13 13.34
CA SER A 328 -6.73 40.11 12.66
C SER A 328 -8.16 40.11 13.21
N THR A 329 -8.74 41.30 13.35
CA THR A 329 -10.16 41.45 13.70
C THR A 329 -11.11 41.23 12.52
N ARG A 330 -10.57 41.05 11.30
CA ARG A 330 -11.36 40.81 10.09
C ARG A 330 -12.10 39.48 10.20
N ARG A 331 -13.41 39.51 9.95
CA ARG A 331 -14.24 38.29 9.86
C ARG A 331 -15.10 38.33 8.61
N VAL A 332 -15.31 37.16 8.02
CA VAL A 332 -16.22 36.95 6.90
C VAL A 332 -17.41 36.14 7.38
N VAL A 333 -18.61 36.65 7.11
CA VAL A 333 -19.88 35.93 7.28
C VAL A 333 -20.38 35.55 5.89
N LYS A 334 -20.80 34.30 5.71
CA LYS A 334 -21.37 33.82 4.45
C LYS A 334 -22.90 33.80 4.55
N HIS A 335 -23.61 34.34 3.56
CA HIS A 335 -25.06 34.17 3.41
C HIS A 335 -25.35 33.07 2.39
N GLY A 336 -25.81 31.91 2.86
CA GLY A 336 -26.20 30.77 2.03
C GLY A 336 -25.04 30.09 1.25
N GLY A 337 -25.22 28.79 1.00
CA GLY A 337 -24.48 28.07 -0.07
C GLY A 337 -23.44 27.04 0.36
N LYS A 338 -23.58 25.87 -0.29
CA LYS A 338 -22.78 24.62 -0.36
C LYS A 338 -22.24 24.09 0.98
N PRO A 339 -22.46 22.79 1.28
CA PRO A 339 -22.03 22.22 2.55
C PRO A 339 -20.52 22.38 2.78
N PRO A 340 -20.11 22.64 4.04
CA PRO A 340 -18.71 22.79 4.41
C PRO A 340 -17.92 21.51 4.10
N MET A 341 -16.61 21.65 3.95
CA MET A 341 -15.72 20.48 4.02
C MET A 341 -15.78 19.94 5.43
N ILE A 342 -16.00 18.64 5.57
CA ILE A 342 -16.17 18.01 6.87
C ILE A 342 -14.79 17.63 7.37
N ILE A 343 -14.44 18.21 8.52
CA ILE A 343 -13.20 17.94 9.24
C ILE A 343 -13.61 17.51 10.64
N THR A 344 -13.04 16.42 11.12
CA THR A 344 -13.16 15.94 12.49
C THR A 344 -11.82 16.14 13.20
N ASP A 345 -11.69 15.56 14.39
CA ASP A 345 -10.42 15.44 15.11
C ASP A 345 -9.38 14.56 14.39
N ARG A 346 -9.84 13.52 13.69
CA ARG A 346 -8.96 12.52 13.04
C ARG A 346 -8.93 12.58 11.52
N TYR A 347 -10.01 13.01 10.88
CA TYR A 347 -10.18 12.85 9.43
C TYR A 347 -10.74 14.10 8.76
N LEU A 348 -10.38 14.24 7.48
CA LEU A 348 -10.95 15.18 6.55
C LEU A 348 -11.68 14.39 5.45
N TYR A 349 -12.92 14.78 5.16
CA TYR A 349 -13.75 14.14 4.14
C TYR A 349 -13.89 15.06 2.93
N LEU A 350 -13.17 14.71 1.86
CA LEU A 350 -13.06 15.52 0.66
C LEU A 350 -13.87 14.90 -0.48
N PRO A 351 -14.87 15.60 -1.04
CA PRO A 351 -15.63 15.08 -2.17
C PRO A 351 -14.74 14.80 -3.38
N VAL A 352 -14.79 13.58 -3.91
CA VAL A 352 -14.24 13.23 -5.22
C VAL A 352 -15.05 13.95 -6.29
N ARG A 353 -14.38 14.72 -7.14
CA ARG A 353 -14.99 15.52 -8.21
C ARG A 353 -15.13 14.74 -9.50
N LYS A 354 -14.10 13.98 -9.82
CA LYS A 354 -13.98 13.21 -11.06
C LYS A 354 -13.17 11.95 -10.80
N ASN A 355 -13.43 10.96 -11.61
CA ASN A 355 -12.60 9.79 -11.80
C ASN A 355 -12.47 9.61 -13.33
N GLU A 356 -11.32 9.95 -13.89
CA GLU A 356 -11.05 9.91 -15.34
C GLU A 356 -10.18 8.69 -15.65
N ILE A 357 -10.62 7.86 -16.59
CA ILE A 357 -9.88 6.67 -17.03
C ILE A 357 -9.09 7.01 -18.29
N PHE A 358 -7.82 6.60 -18.34
CA PHE A 358 -6.97 6.75 -19.52
C PHE A 358 -5.93 5.62 -19.58
N ASP A 359 -5.48 5.27 -20.79
CA ASP A 359 -4.45 4.24 -20.97
C ASP A 359 -3.06 4.77 -20.64
N TYR A 360 -2.26 3.95 -19.97
CA TYR A 360 -0.88 4.24 -19.61
C TYR A 360 0.01 3.04 -19.93
N SER A 361 1.24 3.34 -20.35
CA SER A 361 2.31 2.37 -20.51
C SER A 361 3.58 2.98 -19.92
N GLY A 362 4.07 2.41 -18.83
CA GLY A 362 5.26 2.90 -18.14
C GLY A 362 5.37 2.44 -16.68
N PRO A 363 6.38 2.92 -15.96
CA PRO A 363 6.64 2.48 -14.60
C PRO A 363 5.56 2.98 -13.62
N VAL A 364 5.28 2.18 -12.60
CA VAL A 364 4.40 2.50 -11.47
C VAL A 364 4.97 1.93 -10.17
N TYR A 365 4.55 2.48 -9.03
CA TYR A 365 5.16 2.24 -7.72
C TYR A 365 4.16 1.99 -6.60
N ASN A 366 4.58 1.25 -5.56
CA ASN A 366 3.83 1.03 -4.31
C ASN A 366 4.79 0.79 -3.13
N LEU A 367 4.28 0.86 -1.90
CA LEU A 367 5.01 0.74 -0.65
C LEU A 367 4.37 -0.30 0.26
N GLU A 368 5.18 -1.06 1.00
CA GLU A 368 4.69 -1.84 2.13
C GLU A 368 4.93 -1.10 3.44
N VAL A 369 3.88 -0.86 4.23
CA VAL A 369 3.93 -0.06 5.47
C VAL A 369 3.53 -0.89 6.67
N GLU A 370 4.40 -0.95 7.68
CA GLU A 370 4.23 -1.73 8.91
C GLU A 370 2.98 -1.31 9.70
N GLY A 371 2.25 -2.28 10.26
CA GLY A 371 1.08 -2.06 11.12
C GLY A 371 -0.19 -1.67 10.36
N VAL A 372 -0.18 -0.48 9.75
CA VAL A 372 -1.39 0.13 9.16
C VAL A 372 -1.61 -0.19 7.69
N ASN A 373 -0.63 -0.80 7.01
CA ASN A 373 -0.73 -1.27 5.62
C ASN A 373 -1.32 -0.20 4.68
N SER A 374 -0.97 1.06 4.92
CA SER A 374 -1.51 2.20 4.20
C SER A 374 -0.53 3.36 4.21
N TYR A 375 -0.60 4.18 3.17
CA TYR A 375 0.18 5.40 3.05
C TYR A 375 -0.65 6.51 2.41
N VAL A 376 -0.26 7.75 2.66
CA VAL A 376 -1.04 8.93 2.28
C VAL A 376 -0.28 9.74 1.22
N THR A 377 -0.96 9.98 0.10
CA THR A 377 -0.55 10.94 -0.95
C THR A 377 -1.20 12.30 -0.67
N PRO A 378 -0.79 13.42 -1.30
CA PRO A 378 -1.42 14.71 -1.12
C PRO A 378 -2.94 14.76 -1.30
N SER A 379 -3.52 13.83 -2.08
CA SER A 379 -4.93 13.83 -2.44
C SER A 379 -5.74 12.65 -1.89
N ALA A 380 -5.10 11.53 -1.54
CA ALA A 380 -5.80 10.30 -1.15
C ALA A 380 -4.98 9.38 -0.24
N THR A 381 -5.69 8.58 0.55
CA THR A 381 -5.15 7.51 1.40
C THR A 381 -5.28 6.17 0.70
N LEU A 382 -4.18 5.42 0.64
CA LEU A 382 -4.00 4.21 -0.16
C LEU A 382 -3.67 3.01 0.73
N HIS A 383 -3.90 1.77 0.27
CA HIS A 383 -3.74 0.54 1.08
C HIS A 383 -2.97 -0.57 0.37
N ASN A 384 -2.35 -1.47 1.15
CA ASN A 384 -1.55 -2.61 0.72
C ASN A 384 -2.28 -3.94 1.00
N CYS A 385 -2.35 -4.94 0.10
CA CYS A 385 -3.16 -6.16 0.34
C CYS A 385 -2.37 -7.49 0.29
N GLY A 386 -2.75 -8.46 1.14
CA GLY A 386 -2.09 -9.76 1.29
C GLY A 386 -2.36 -10.79 0.18
N ASP A 387 -3.48 -10.70 -0.54
CA ASP A 387 -3.74 -11.53 -1.74
C ASP A 387 -2.64 -11.37 -2.78
N PHE A 388 -1.97 -10.22 -2.75
CA PHE A 388 -0.94 -9.90 -3.70
C PHE A 388 0.35 -10.65 -3.46
N GLY A 389 0.69 -11.02 -2.22
CA GLY A 389 1.84 -11.90 -1.96
C GLY A 389 1.70 -13.26 -2.64
N ILE A 390 0.47 -13.77 -2.73
CA ILE A 390 0.15 -15.03 -3.43
C ILE A 390 0.20 -14.85 -4.94
N LEU A 391 -0.47 -13.81 -5.47
CA LEU A 391 -0.40 -13.46 -6.89
C LEU A 391 1.05 -13.38 -7.38
N ASN A 392 1.88 -12.75 -6.56
CA ASN A 392 3.30 -12.55 -6.81
C ASN A 392 4.06 -13.88 -6.91
N ALA A 393 3.88 -14.72 -5.89
CA ALA A 393 4.53 -16.02 -5.83
C ALA A 393 4.14 -16.92 -7.01
N VAL A 394 2.88 -16.86 -7.47
CA VAL A 394 2.42 -17.56 -8.68
C VAL A 394 3.14 -17.04 -9.92
N GLN A 395 3.16 -15.72 -10.16
CA GLN A 395 3.80 -15.14 -11.34
C GLN A 395 5.31 -15.43 -11.37
N MET A 396 5.99 -15.28 -10.23
CA MET A 396 7.41 -15.57 -10.10
C MET A 396 7.72 -17.06 -10.34
N ALA A 397 6.89 -17.98 -9.82
CA ALA A 397 7.07 -19.41 -10.06
C ALA A 397 6.96 -19.75 -11.54
N LEU A 398 5.93 -19.23 -12.23
CA LEU A 398 5.73 -19.44 -13.67
C LEU A 398 6.90 -18.87 -14.51
N ALA A 399 7.35 -17.66 -14.18
CA ALA A 399 8.46 -17.01 -14.86
C ALA A 399 9.80 -17.75 -14.65
N GLU A 400 10.11 -18.16 -13.41
CA GLU A 400 11.32 -18.91 -13.09
C GLU A 400 11.35 -20.28 -13.77
N MET A 401 10.19 -20.93 -13.91
CA MET A 401 10.06 -22.19 -14.64
C MET A 401 10.06 -22.02 -16.17
N ASN A 402 10.03 -20.79 -16.67
CA ASN A 402 9.92 -20.48 -18.10
C ASN A 402 8.75 -21.22 -18.77
N ILE A 403 7.62 -21.32 -18.08
CA ILE A 403 6.41 -21.94 -18.63
C ILE A 403 5.78 -20.97 -19.63
N ASP A 404 5.47 -21.47 -20.83
CA ASP A 404 4.78 -20.69 -21.85
C ASP A 404 3.39 -20.26 -21.34
N PRO A 405 3.10 -18.95 -21.27
CA PRO A 405 1.81 -18.50 -20.78
C PRO A 405 0.61 -18.96 -21.64
N SER A 406 0.83 -19.29 -22.92
CA SER A 406 -0.19 -19.86 -23.81
C SER A 406 -0.50 -21.33 -23.51
N ASN A 407 0.37 -22.03 -22.78
CA ASN A 407 0.14 -23.40 -22.30
C ASN A 407 -0.34 -23.45 -20.85
N THR A 408 -0.59 -22.31 -20.21
CA THR A 408 -1.01 -22.23 -18.81
C THR A 408 -2.46 -21.78 -18.69
N VAL A 409 -3.24 -22.45 -17.85
CA VAL A 409 -4.61 -22.07 -17.51
C VAL A 409 -4.76 -21.93 -16.00
N ILE A 410 -5.15 -20.74 -15.54
CA ILE A 410 -5.49 -20.49 -14.14
C ILE A 410 -7.02 -20.53 -13.98
N VAL A 411 -7.51 -21.44 -13.16
CA VAL A 411 -8.95 -21.68 -12.93
C VAL A 411 -9.31 -21.25 -11.51
N SER A 412 -10.17 -20.24 -11.36
CA SER A 412 -10.48 -19.67 -10.05
C SER A 412 -11.94 -19.79 -9.64
N GLY A 413 -12.20 -19.81 -8.34
CA GLY A 413 -13.53 -19.72 -7.74
C GLY A 413 -14.01 -18.27 -7.56
N ILE A 414 -15.00 -18.05 -6.69
CA ILE A 414 -15.56 -16.71 -6.41
C ILE A 414 -15.04 -16.19 -5.06
N GLY A 415 -14.46 -14.97 -5.07
CA GLY A 415 -13.92 -14.31 -3.87
C GLY A 415 -12.93 -13.21 -4.23
N CYS A 416 -12.26 -12.61 -3.24
CA CYS A 416 -11.10 -11.74 -3.52
C CYS A 416 -9.99 -12.56 -4.21
N SER A 417 -9.71 -13.74 -3.65
CA SER A 417 -8.85 -14.79 -4.21
C SER A 417 -9.24 -15.23 -5.62
N GLY A 418 -10.55 -15.27 -5.91
CA GLY A 418 -11.11 -15.62 -7.22
C GLY A 418 -10.64 -14.71 -8.37
N LYS A 419 -10.10 -13.54 -8.07
CA LYS A 419 -9.65 -12.59 -9.09
C LYS A 419 -8.25 -12.86 -9.66
N VAL A 420 -7.47 -13.78 -9.07
CA VAL A 420 -6.10 -14.08 -9.49
C VAL A 420 -5.89 -14.25 -11.01
N PRO A 421 -6.73 -14.98 -11.78
CA PRO A 421 -6.47 -15.16 -13.21
C PRO A 421 -6.61 -13.88 -14.03
N HIS A 422 -7.28 -12.84 -13.52
CA HIS A 422 -7.38 -11.54 -14.22
C HIS A 422 -6.09 -10.73 -14.11
N PHE A 423 -5.18 -11.12 -13.22
CA PHE A 423 -3.93 -10.41 -12.94
C PHE A 423 -2.69 -11.17 -13.42
N VAL A 424 -2.85 -12.33 -14.04
CA VAL A 424 -1.75 -13.15 -14.57
C VAL A 424 -1.93 -13.29 -16.07
N ARG A 425 -0.86 -13.07 -16.84
CA ARG A 425 -0.89 -13.08 -18.31
C ARG A 425 -0.94 -14.51 -18.87
N THR A 426 -1.98 -15.27 -18.55
CA THR A 426 -2.23 -16.64 -19.03
C THR A 426 -3.69 -16.78 -19.47
N TYR A 427 -4.11 -17.96 -19.91
CA TYR A 427 -5.55 -18.21 -20.00
C TYR A 427 -6.16 -18.23 -18.59
N GLY A 428 -7.28 -17.54 -18.42
CA GLY A 428 -7.97 -17.40 -17.15
C GLY A 428 -9.42 -17.89 -17.23
N VAL A 429 -9.82 -18.76 -16.32
CA VAL A 429 -11.19 -19.28 -16.21
C VAL A 429 -11.73 -18.97 -14.82
N HIS A 430 -12.49 -17.88 -14.71
CA HIS A 430 -13.16 -17.48 -13.47
C HIS A 430 -14.55 -18.15 -13.42
N THR A 431 -14.71 -19.11 -12.51
CA THR A 431 -15.82 -20.07 -12.52
C THR A 431 -16.94 -19.70 -11.56
N LEU A 432 -17.71 -20.70 -11.10
CA LEU A 432 -18.73 -20.56 -10.07
C LEU A 432 -18.14 -20.82 -8.68
N HIS A 433 -18.83 -20.34 -7.64
CA HIS A 433 -18.38 -20.50 -6.27
C HIS A 433 -18.21 -21.99 -5.88
N GLY A 434 -16.99 -22.36 -5.48
CA GLY A 434 -16.55 -23.71 -5.16
C GLY A 434 -16.56 -24.69 -6.33
N ARG A 435 -16.44 -24.19 -7.57
CA ARG A 435 -16.44 -25.03 -8.80
C ARG A 435 -15.14 -24.93 -9.60
N SER A 436 -14.09 -24.31 -9.06
CA SER A 436 -12.77 -24.25 -9.70
C SER A 436 -12.22 -25.65 -10.00
N LEU A 437 -12.26 -26.57 -9.04
CA LEU A 437 -11.71 -27.92 -9.16
C LEU A 437 -12.37 -28.80 -10.24
N PRO A 438 -13.73 -28.87 -10.36
CA PRO A 438 -14.38 -29.54 -11.49
C PRO A 438 -13.99 -28.99 -12.86
N PHE A 439 -13.93 -27.67 -13.01
CA PHE A 439 -13.53 -27.04 -14.28
C PHE A 439 -12.07 -27.33 -14.61
N ALA A 440 -11.17 -27.16 -13.63
CA ALA A 440 -9.75 -27.47 -13.77
C ALA A 440 -9.52 -28.94 -14.17
N THR A 441 -10.25 -29.87 -13.53
CA THR A 441 -10.20 -31.29 -13.88
C THR A 441 -10.63 -31.53 -15.33
N GLY A 442 -11.74 -30.91 -15.77
CA GLY A 442 -12.20 -31.05 -17.16
C GLY A 442 -11.18 -30.52 -18.17
N ILE A 443 -10.57 -29.37 -17.88
CA ILE A 443 -9.54 -28.74 -18.73
C ILE A 443 -8.31 -29.65 -18.83
N LYS A 444 -7.74 -30.06 -17.70
CA LYS A 444 -6.54 -30.92 -17.67
C LYS A 444 -6.79 -32.26 -18.35
N LEU A 445 -7.93 -32.91 -18.09
CA LEU A 445 -8.20 -34.22 -18.70
C LEU A 445 -8.54 -34.14 -20.20
N ALA A 446 -9.12 -33.03 -20.67
CA ALA A 446 -9.37 -32.82 -22.09
C ALA A 446 -8.06 -32.53 -22.86
N ASN A 447 -7.14 -31.78 -22.25
CA ASN A 447 -5.82 -31.49 -22.80
C ASN A 447 -4.72 -31.59 -21.73
N PRO A 448 -4.12 -32.79 -21.53
CA PRO A 448 -3.15 -33.03 -20.46
C PRO A 448 -1.82 -32.30 -20.66
N LYS A 449 -1.59 -31.68 -21.82
CA LYS A 449 -0.41 -30.86 -22.10
C LYS A 449 -0.48 -29.46 -21.47
N LEU A 450 -1.67 -29.02 -21.06
CA LEU A 450 -1.82 -27.73 -20.40
C LEU A 450 -1.32 -27.81 -18.96
N GLU A 451 -0.63 -26.78 -18.54
CA GLU A 451 -0.34 -26.51 -17.13
C GLU A 451 -1.59 -25.90 -16.50
N VAL A 452 -2.16 -26.56 -15.50
CA VAL A 452 -3.44 -26.16 -14.91
C VAL A 452 -3.22 -25.84 -13.44
N ILE A 453 -3.50 -24.58 -13.07
CA ILE A 453 -3.43 -24.11 -11.69
C ILE A 453 -4.82 -23.70 -11.25
N ALA A 454 -5.36 -24.39 -10.25
CA ALA A 454 -6.58 -23.97 -9.60
C ALA A 454 -6.27 -23.00 -8.44
N ALA A 455 -7.14 -22.00 -8.24
CA ALA A 455 -7.04 -21.05 -7.13
C ALA A 455 -8.41 -20.81 -6.48
N GLY A 456 -8.45 -20.60 -5.17
CA GLY A 456 -9.70 -20.30 -4.48
C GLY A 456 -9.48 -19.78 -3.07
N GLY A 457 -10.50 -19.15 -2.49
CA GLY A 457 -10.49 -18.82 -1.06
C GLY A 457 -10.76 -20.08 -0.23
N ASP A 458 -10.30 -20.08 1.02
CA ASP A 458 -10.69 -21.05 2.04
C ASP A 458 -12.20 -21.37 2.03
N GLY A 459 -13.02 -20.35 1.93
CA GLY A 459 -14.46 -20.44 1.83
C GLY A 459 -15.01 -21.08 0.56
N ASP A 460 -14.36 -20.80 -0.57
CA ASP A 460 -14.71 -21.35 -1.88
C ASP A 460 -14.36 -22.85 -1.93
N GLY A 461 -13.13 -23.19 -1.56
CA GLY A 461 -12.59 -24.55 -1.64
C GLY A 461 -13.06 -25.49 -0.54
N MET A 462 -13.15 -25.00 0.70
CA MET A 462 -13.41 -25.83 1.88
C MET A 462 -14.82 -25.63 2.46
N GLY A 463 -15.58 -24.69 1.92
CA GLY A 463 -16.99 -24.50 2.26
C GLY A 463 -17.87 -25.19 1.21
N ILE A 464 -18.35 -24.43 0.25
CA ILE A 464 -19.23 -24.93 -0.82
C ILE A 464 -18.51 -25.89 -1.80
N GLY A 465 -17.18 -25.80 -1.89
CA GLY A 465 -16.32 -26.66 -2.72
C GLY A 465 -15.83 -27.95 -2.04
N ALA A 466 -16.12 -28.16 -0.75
CA ALA A 466 -15.49 -29.23 0.05
C ALA A 466 -15.64 -30.63 -0.56
N GLY A 467 -16.81 -30.94 -1.13
CA GLY A 467 -17.04 -32.21 -1.81
C GLY A 467 -16.14 -32.39 -3.05
N HIS A 468 -15.86 -31.34 -3.80
CA HIS A 468 -14.94 -31.40 -4.93
C HIS A 468 -13.48 -31.48 -4.46
N PHE A 469 -13.12 -30.78 -3.38
CA PHE A 469 -11.80 -30.88 -2.76
C PHE A 469 -11.47 -32.33 -2.38
N VAL A 470 -12.35 -33.01 -1.63
CA VAL A 470 -12.13 -34.41 -1.24
C VAL A 470 -11.99 -35.33 -2.46
N ASN A 471 -12.82 -35.12 -3.49
CA ASN A 471 -12.78 -35.98 -4.68
C ASN A 471 -11.61 -35.68 -5.63
N SER A 472 -10.94 -34.53 -5.49
CA SER A 472 -9.73 -34.20 -6.23
C SER A 472 -8.54 -35.05 -5.76
N GLY A 473 -8.34 -35.18 -4.44
CA GLY A 473 -7.31 -36.05 -3.87
C GLY A 473 -7.41 -37.50 -4.36
N ARG A 474 -8.63 -38.06 -4.36
CA ARG A 474 -8.90 -39.43 -4.85
C ARG A 474 -8.48 -39.66 -6.31
N ARG A 475 -8.63 -38.65 -7.17
CA ARG A 475 -8.34 -38.78 -8.60
C ARG A 475 -6.85 -38.65 -8.88
N ASN A 476 -6.15 -37.80 -8.12
CA ASN A 476 -4.74 -37.49 -8.34
C ASN A 476 -4.46 -36.95 -9.76
N VAL A 477 -5.28 -36.00 -10.22
CA VAL A 477 -5.07 -35.31 -11.51
C VAL A 477 -3.85 -34.41 -11.41
N ASP A 478 -3.02 -34.36 -12.44
CA ASP A 478 -1.77 -33.60 -12.49
C ASP A 478 -2.01 -32.08 -12.58
N MET A 479 -2.24 -31.46 -11.43
CA MET A 479 -2.49 -30.02 -11.31
C MET A 479 -2.29 -29.51 -9.87
N ALA A 480 -2.05 -28.21 -9.73
CA ALA A 480 -1.90 -27.56 -8.43
C ALA A 480 -3.19 -26.83 -8.00
N TYR A 481 -3.49 -26.83 -6.70
CA TYR A 481 -4.56 -26.03 -6.09
C TYR A 481 -4.01 -25.16 -4.96
N ILE A 482 -4.13 -23.84 -5.13
CA ILE A 482 -3.66 -22.84 -4.19
C ILE A 482 -4.86 -22.24 -3.46
N VAL A 483 -4.90 -22.40 -2.13
CA VAL A 483 -5.95 -21.85 -1.28
C VAL A 483 -5.45 -20.61 -0.55
N PHE A 484 -6.25 -19.55 -0.64
CA PHE A 484 -6.06 -18.29 0.05
C PHE A 484 -6.77 -18.41 1.41
N ASP A 485 -6.03 -18.73 2.47
CA ASP A 485 -6.55 -18.93 3.82
C ASP A 485 -6.44 -17.66 4.66
N ASN A 486 -7.54 -16.91 4.71
CA ASN A 486 -7.63 -15.66 5.46
C ASN A 486 -8.66 -15.69 6.60
N GLY A 487 -9.33 -16.82 6.79
CA GLY A 487 -10.32 -17.03 7.85
C GLY A 487 -11.67 -16.37 7.58
N VAL A 488 -11.90 -15.71 6.43
CA VAL A 488 -13.11 -14.92 6.18
C VAL A 488 -13.58 -14.91 4.72
N TYR A 489 -14.89 -14.83 4.49
CA TYR A 489 -15.42 -14.50 3.16
C TYR A 489 -15.26 -13.00 2.88
N GLY A 490 -14.05 -12.56 2.51
CA GLY A 490 -13.72 -11.14 2.33
C GLY A 490 -14.65 -10.39 1.36
N LEU A 491 -14.96 -10.99 0.21
CA LEU A 491 -15.80 -10.34 -0.81
C LEU A 491 -17.25 -10.08 -0.34
N THR A 492 -17.77 -10.92 0.56
CA THR A 492 -19.14 -10.82 1.07
C THR A 492 -19.24 -10.11 2.43
N LYS A 493 -18.21 -9.32 2.78
CA LYS A 493 -18.12 -8.54 4.04
C LYS A 493 -17.68 -9.33 5.28
N GLY A 494 -16.90 -10.39 5.10
CA GLY A 494 -16.06 -10.94 6.17
C GLY A 494 -16.75 -11.89 7.15
N GLN A 495 -17.74 -12.67 6.73
CA GLN A 495 -18.27 -13.74 7.59
C GLN A 495 -17.20 -14.84 7.78
N ALA A 496 -17.34 -15.66 8.82
CA ALA A 496 -16.39 -16.71 9.15
C ALA A 496 -16.26 -17.72 7.99
N SER A 497 -15.03 -17.93 7.50
CA SER A 497 -14.74 -19.02 6.59
C SER A 497 -14.61 -20.35 7.35
N PRO A 498 -14.55 -21.50 6.66
CA PRO A 498 -14.39 -22.81 7.29
C PRO A 498 -13.06 -23.01 8.04
N THR A 499 -12.05 -22.18 7.85
CA THR A 499 -10.75 -22.28 8.55
C THR A 499 -10.71 -21.48 9.84
N LEU A 500 -11.64 -20.54 10.03
CA LEU A 500 -11.73 -19.74 11.26
C LEU A 500 -12.14 -20.62 12.45
N LYS A 501 -11.35 -20.57 13.53
CA LYS A 501 -11.58 -21.41 14.72
C LYS A 501 -12.87 -21.04 15.47
N LEU A 502 -13.41 -22.02 16.19
CA LEU A 502 -14.55 -21.85 17.10
C LEU A 502 -14.24 -20.79 18.15
N GLY A 503 -15.20 -19.90 18.43
CA GLY A 503 -15.06 -18.86 19.44
C GLY A 503 -14.21 -17.66 19.04
N VAL A 504 -13.53 -17.69 17.89
CA VAL A 504 -12.81 -16.52 17.37
C VAL A 504 -13.83 -15.48 16.90
N LYS A 505 -13.64 -14.23 17.33
CA LYS A 505 -14.45 -13.08 16.92
C LYS A 505 -13.57 -12.05 16.23
N THR A 506 -13.61 -12.02 14.91
CA THR A 506 -13.03 -10.93 14.12
C THR A 506 -13.90 -9.67 14.22
N LYS A 507 -13.37 -8.51 13.83
CA LYS A 507 -14.12 -7.25 13.78
C LYS A 507 -15.37 -7.30 12.90
N SER A 508 -15.37 -8.14 11.86
CA SER A 508 -16.50 -8.33 10.96
C SER A 508 -17.63 -9.18 11.56
N LEU A 509 -17.36 -9.97 12.61
CA LEU A 509 -18.35 -10.84 13.22
C LEU A 509 -19.09 -10.13 14.37
N PRO A 510 -20.44 -10.12 14.37
CA PRO A 510 -21.22 -9.53 15.46
C PRO A 510 -21.10 -10.33 16.77
N LYS A 511 -20.89 -11.64 16.66
CA LYS A 511 -20.71 -12.59 17.77
C LYS A 511 -19.57 -13.55 17.44
N PRO A 512 -18.93 -14.18 18.44
CA PRO A 512 -17.92 -15.20 18.21
C PRO A 512 -18.39 -16.29 17.23
N ASN A 513 -17.47 -16.79 16.41
CA ASN A 513 -17.76 -17.86 15.47
C ASN A 513 -18.32 -19.09 16.22
N ILE A 514 -19.42 -19.65 15.72
CA ILE A 514 -20.11 -20.80 16.32
C ILE A 514 -19.70 -22.13 15.69
N ASN A 515 -18.94 -22.09 14.58
CA ASN A 515 -18.53 -23.27 13.84
C ASN A 515 -17.11 -23.69 14.23
N GLN A 516 -16.85 -25.00 14.18
CA GLN A 516 -15.50 -25.53 14.31
C GLN A 516 -14.71 -25.28 13.03
N GLY A 517 -13.46 -24.80 13.18
CA GLY A 517 -12.54 -24.64 12.06
C GLY A 517 -12.04 -25.99 11.55
N ILE A 518 -11.98 -26.15 10.23
CA ILE A 518 -11.41 -27.29 9.51
C ILE A 518 -9.90 -27.09 9.40
N ASN A 519 -9.13 -28.17 9.52
CA ASN A 519 -7.70 -28.19 9.22
C ASN A 519 -7.48 -28.60 7.75
N PRO A 520 -7.04 -27.68 6.86
CA PRO A 520 -6.89 -27.98 5.44
C PRO A 520 -5.87 -29.09 5.15
N ILE A 521 -4.75 -29.10 5.88
CA ILE A 521 -3.65 -30.06 5.69
C ILE A 521 -4.11 -31.48 6.07
N LEU A 522 -4.79 -31.62 7.20
CA LEU A 522 -5.34 -32.92 7.62
C LEU A 522 -6.44 -33.41 6.68
N LEU A 523 -7.31 -32.51 6.21
CA LEU A 523 -8.35 -32.87 5.25
C LEU A 523 -7.75 -33.35 3.93
N ALA A 524 -6.69 -32.71 3.45
CA ALA A 524 -5.97 -33.11 2.25
C ALA A 524 -5.31 -34.50 2.41
N LEU A 525 -4.65 -34.75 3.55
CA LEU A 525 -4.08 -36.07 3.87
C LEU A 525 -5.16 -37.15 3.83
N ALA A 526 -6.29 -36.91 4.52
CA ALA A 526 -7.41 -37.85 4.57
C ALA A 526 -8.09 -38.06 3.20
N ALA A 527 -8.08 -37.06 2.33
CA ALA A 527 -8.64 -37.13 0.98
C ALA A 527 -7.71 -37.81 -0.04
N GLY A 528 -6.46 -38.10 0.33
CA GLY A 528 -5.49 -38.80 -0.52
C GLY A 528 -4.69 -37.89 -1.46
N TYR A 529 -4.48 -36.62 -1.09
CA TYR A 529 -3.59 -35.73 -1.85
C TYR A 529 -2.14 -36.24 -1.80
N THR A 530 -1.44 -36.15 -2.93
CA THR A 530 -0.07 -36.65 -3.08
C THR A 530 0.99 -35.58 -2.87
N PHE A 531 0.63 -34.30 -2.88
CA PHE A 531 1.48 -33.20 -2.45
C PHE A 531 0.69 -32.23 -1.59
N ILE A 532 1.21 -31.92 -0.41
CA ILE A 532 0.54 -31.09 0.58
C ILE A 532 1.57 -30.15 1.19
N ALA A 533 1.33 -28.84 1.05
CA ALA A 533 2.20 -27.80 1.57
C ALA A 533 1.41 -26.69 2.26
N ARG A 534 2.07 -25.97 3.17
CA ARG A 534 1.59 -24.69 3.71
C ARG A 534 2.60 -23.58 3.44
N GLY A 535 2.13 -22.47 2.90
CA GLY A 535 2.91 -21.25 2.69
C GLY A 535 2.36 -20.07 3.48
N TYR A 536 3.06 -18.95 3.39
CA TYR A 536 2.66 -17.68 4.01
C TYR A 536 2.79 -16.54 3.01
N ALA A 537 1.74 -15.75 2.84
CA ALA A 537 1.66 -14.71 1.80
C ALA A 537 2.74 -13.62 1.94
N TYR A 538 3.25 -13.36 3.15
CA TYR A 538 4.32 -12.38 3.38
C TYR A 538 5.73 -12.99 3.41
N ASP A 539 5.90 -14.30 3.23
CA ASP A 539 7.20 -14.91 2.87
C ASP A 539 7.15 -15.35 1.39
N VAL A 540 7.12 -14.36 0.50
CA VAL A 540 6.89 -14.54 -0.94
C VAL A 540 7.92 -15.46 -1.58
N ARG A 541 9.20 -15.39 -1.18
CA ARG A 541 10.25 -16.23 -1.75
C ARG A 541 10.03 -17.70 -1.43
N HIS A 542 9.75 -18.02 -0.17
CA HIS A 542 9.44 -19.38 0.25
C HIS A 542 8.13 -19.87 -0.40
N LEU A 543 7.09 -19.04 -0.43
CA LEU A 543 5.82 -19.39 -1.08
C LEU A 543 6.01 -19.67 -2.58
N LYS A 544 6.81 -18.87 -3.28
CA LYS A 544 7.18 -19.08 -4.69
C LYS A 544 7.84 -20.44 -4.89
N ASP A 545 8.78 -20.81 -4.02
CA ASP A 545 9.45 -22.11 -4.10
C ASP A 545 8.49 -23.28 -3.84
N LEU A 546 7.53 -23.12 -2.92
CA LEU A 546 6.47 -24.11 -2.70
C LEU A 546 5.53 -24.25 -3.91
N ILE A 547 5.13 -23.13 -4.54
CA ILE A 547 4.29 -23.16 -5.73
C ILE A 547 5.05 -23.82 -6.89
N ARG A 548 6.33 -23.50 -7.08
CA ARG A 548 7.18 -24.17 -8.08
C ARG A 548 7.19 -25.68 -7.87
N ARG A 549 7.42 -26.14 -6.63
CA ARG A 549 7.40 -27.56 -6.27
C ARG A 549 6.02 -28.19 -6.49
N ALA A 550 4.93 -27.48 -6.19
CA ALA A 550 3.58 -27.95 -6.42
C ALA A 550 3.25 -28.12 -7.91
N ILE A 551 3.72 -27.22 -8.77
CA ILE A 551 3.56 -27.32 -10.24
C ILE A 551 4.40 -28.47 -10.80
N GLN A 552 5.61 -28.69 -10.28
CA GLN A 552 6.50 -29.78 -10.72
C GLN A 552 6.08 -31.17 -10.23
N HIS A 553 5.25 -31.25 -9.20
CA HIS A 553 4.82 -32.51 -8.60
C HIS A 553 3.91 -33.27 -9.56
N LYS A 554 4.21 -34.55 -9.80
CA LYS A 554 3.39 -35.43 -10.64
C LYS A 554 2.14 -35.89 -9.89
N GLY A 555 1.02 -35.23 -10.15
CA GLY A 555 -0.26 -35.52 -9.50
C GLY A 555 -0.89 -34.28 -8.86
N PHE A 556 -1.79 -34.49 -7.90
CA PHE A 556 -2.56 -33.39 -7.35
C PHE A 556 -1.81 -32.73 -6.19
N ALA A 557 -1.41 -31.48 -6.40
CA ALA A 557 -0.73 -30.67 -5.39
C ALA A 557 -1.67 -29.69 -4.71
N PHE A 558 -1.64 -29.66 -3.38
CA PHE A 558 -2.39 -28.70 -2.56
C PHE A 558 -1.44 -27.80 -1.77
N VAL A 559 -1.65 -26.48 -1.90
CA VAL A 559 -0.92 -25.46 -1.17
C VAL A 559 -1.91 -24.61 -0.37
N ASP A 560 -1.88 -24.77 0.94
CA ASP A 560 -2.59 -23.94 1.92
C ASP A 560 -1.79 -22.66 2.17
N VAL A 561 -2.29 -21.47 1.83
CA VAL A 561 -1.52 -20.23 2.00
C VAL A 561 -2.15 -19.35 3.07
N LEU A 562 -1.45 -19.25 4.20
CA LEU A 562 -1.79 -18.31 5.26
C LEU A 562 -1.71 -16.88 4.72
N GLN A 563 -2.84 -16.18 4.71
CA GLN A 563 -3.00 -14.91 4.03
C GLN A 563 -3.78 -13.92 4.89
N PRO A 564 -3.14 -12.92 5.51
CA PRO A 564 -3.87 -11.93 6.29
C PRO A 564 -4.89 -11.13 5.46
N CYS A 565 -6.08 -10.92 6.02
CA CYS A 565 -7.13 -10.05 5.47
C CYS A 565 -7.31 -8.82 6.39
N PRO A 566 -6.56 -7.72 6.17
CA PRO A 566 -6.59 -6.55 7.06
C PRO A 566 -7.96 -5.87 7.10
N THR A 567 -8.78 -6.03 6.06
CA THR A 567 -10.11 -5.43 5.97
C THR A 567 -11.11 -6.07 6.93
N TYR A 568 -11.00 -7.35 7.28
CA TYR A 568 -12.04 -8.05 8.05
C TYR A 568 -11.53 -8.95 9.18
N ASN A 569 -10.34 -9.53 9.06
CA ASN A 569 -9.75 -10.39 10.07
C ASN A 569 -8.58 -9.67 10.76
N ASP A 570 -8.90 -9.05 11.89
CA ASP A 570 -7.99 -8.34 12.80
C ASP A 570 -7.34 -9.24 13.85
N VAL A 571 -7.53 -10.57 13.75
CA VAL A 571 -6.96 -11.55 14.69
C VAL A 571 -5.69 -12.16 14.14
N THR A 572 -5.73 -12.71 12.92
CA THR A 572 -4.56 -13.33 12.26
C THR A 572 -3.91 -12.35 11.30
N THR A 573 -3.41 -11.24 11.85
CA THR A 573 -2.73 -10.16 11.11
C THR A 573 -1.30 -10.54 10.71
N LYS A 574 -0.62 -9.67 9.95
CA LYS A 574 0.81 -9.86 9.64
C LYS A 574 1.64 -9.87 10.92
N GLU A 575 1.35 -8.96 11.84
CA GLU A 575 2.01 -8.78 13.14
C GLU A 575 1.83 -10.03 14.01
N TYR A 576 0.62 -10.60 14.04
CA TYR A 576 0.35 -11.87 14.70
C TYR A 576 1.30 -12.97 14.18
N TRP A 577 1.39 -13.15 12.86
CA TRP A 577 2.28 -14.16 12.27
C TRP A 577 3.77 -13.84 12.49
N ALA A 578 4.14 -12.56 12.50
CA ALA A 578 5.50 -12.09 12.78
C ALA A 578 5.92 -12.24 14.25
N GLY A 579 5.01 -12.60 15.15
CA GLY A 579 5.34 -12.90 16.55
C GLY A 579 4.79 -11.92 17.58
N GLU A 580 3.85 -11.02 17.23
CA GLU A 580 3.32 -10.05 18.20
C GLU A 580 2.81 -10.74 19.48
N GLY A 581 3.40 -10.42 20.63
CA GLY A 581 3.10 -11.07 21.91
C GLY A 581 3.63 -12.50 22.08
N HIS A 582 4.43 -13.02 21.13
CA HIS A 582 5.16 -14.29 21.22
C HIS A 582 6.65 -14.01 21.41
N LEU A 583 7.12 -14.20 22.65
CA LEU A 583 8.50 -13.92 23.04
C LEU A 583 9.25 -15.22 23.35
N ASP A 584 10.54 -15.25 23.00
CA ASP A 584 11.45 -16.30 23.44
C ASP A 584 11.88 -16.11 24.92
N ILE A 585 12.71 -17.04 25.41
CA ILE A 585 13.25 -17.02 26.78
C ILE A 585 14.13 -15.79 27.08
N GLU A 586 14.62 -15.10 26.03
CA GLU A 586 15.41 -13.86 26.14
C GLU A 586 14.54 -12.61 26.01
N GLY A 587 13.22 -12.78 25.83
CA GLY A 587 12.27 -11.69 25.65
C GLY A 587 12.26 -11.09 24.23
N LYS A 588 12.82 -11.79 23.23
CA LYS A 588 12.79 -11.37 21.82
C LYS A 588 11.56 -11.90 21.13
N VAL A 589 10.98 -11.07 20.26
CA VAL A 589 9.86 -11.45 19.40
C VAL A 589 10.31 -12.54 18.42
N VAL A 590 9.60 -13.66 18.43
CA VAL A 590 9.85 -14.79 17.53
C VAL A 590 8.63 -15.02 16.64
N PRO A 591 8.81 -15.24 15.32
CA PRO A 591 7.70 -15.52 14.43
C PRO A 591 6.89 -16.73 14.88
N ARG A 592 5.58 -16.66 14.69
CA ARG A 592 4.68 -17.80 14.92
C ARG A 592 4.80 -18.87 13.85
N THR A 593 5.48 -18.56 12.75
CA THR A 593 5.75 -19.48 11.65
C THR A 593 7.18 -20.00 11.71
N TYR A 594 7.39 -21.26 11.31
CA TYR A 594 8.72 -21.83 11.14
C TYR A 594 8.73 -22.77 9.93
N LYS A 595 9.88 -22.94 9.29
CA LYS A 595 10.01 -23.79 8.10
C LYS A 595 10.34 -25.22 8.48
N LEU A 596 9.61 -26.18 7.94
CA LEU A 596 9.78 -27.61 8.22
C LEU A 596 11.18 -28.09 7.80
N GLU A 597 11.68 -27.62 6.66
CA GLU A 597 12.99 -27.98 6.11
C GLU A 597 14.17 -27.56 7.01
N GLU A 598 14.02 -26.48 7.79
CA GLU A 598 15.05 -26.03 8.74
C GLU A 598 15.19 -26.98 9.94
N GLY A 599 14.14 -27.74 10.24
CA GLY A 599 14.09 -28.73 11.32
C GLY A 599 14.48 -30.15 10.90
N GLY A 600 14.97 -30.36 9.67
CA GLY A 600 15.28 -31.69 9.15
C GLY A 600 14.03 -32.55 8.87
N TYR A 601 12.85 -31.94 8.76
CA TYR A 601 11.63 -32.65 8.39
C TYR A 601 11.70 -33.10 6.93
N ASP A 602 11.44 -34.38 6.69
CA ASP A 602 11.34 -34.94 5.35
C ASP A 602 9.96 -35.58 5.14
N GLY A 603 9.09 -34.88 4.41
CA GLY A 603 7.76 -35.37 4.04
C GLY A 603 7.72 -36.15 2.73
N VAL A 604 8.86 -36.41 2.07
CA VAL A 604 8.92 -37.06 0.76
C VAL A 604 8.93 -38.58 0.92
N VAL A 605 8.11 -39.28 0.15
CA VAL A 605 8.13 -40.74 0.01
C VAL A 605 9.11 -41.14 -1.09
N HIS A 606 10.18 -41.85 -0.74
CA HIS A 606 11.29 -42.17 -1.65
C HIS A 606 11.14 -43.53 -2.34
N THR A 607 10.69 -44.55 -1.61
CA THR A 607 10.59 -45.95 -2.11
C THR A 607 9.20 -46.32 -2.58
N GLY A 608 8.16 -45.69 -2.01
CA GLY A 608 6.76 -46.02 -2.30
C GLY A 608 6.24 -47.26 -1.57
N SER A 609 7.01 -47.82 -0.63
CA SER A 609 6.54 -48.92 0.22
C SER A 609 5.38 -48.48 1.12
N ASP A 610 4.44 -49.39 1.37
CA ASP A 610 3.27 -49.11 2.22
C ASP A 610 3.69 -48.68 3.64
N GLU A 611 4.78 -49.25 4.15
CA GLU A 611 5.36 -48.87 5.45
C GLU A 611 5.87 -47.42 5.45
N GLU A 612 6.65 -47.00 4.45
CA GLU A 612 7.15 -45.63 4.35
C GLU A 612 6.00 -44.64 4.15
N VAL A 613 5.01 -44.97 3.32
CA VAL A 613 3.83 -44.13 3.11
C VAL A 613 3.08 -43.92 4.42
N ALA A 614 2.87 -44.99 5.19
CA ALA A 614 2.23 -44.91 6.50
C ALA A 614 3.05 -44.06 7.49
N GLU A 615 4.38 -44.22 7.51
CA GLU A 615 5.29 -43.45 8.34
C GLU A 615 5.23 -41.94 8.03
N LYS A 616 5.33 -41.56 6.76
CA LYS A 616 5.29 -40.14 6.33
C LYS A 616 3.94 -39.50 6.63
N ILE A 617 2.83 -40.24 6.49
CA ILE A 617 1.50 -39.76 6.90
C ILE A 617 1.45 -39.57 8.42
N GLN A 618 1.91 -40.54 9.20
CA GLN A 618 1.95 -40.45 10.66
C GLN A 618 2.81 -39.28 11.15
N GLN A 619 3.87 -38.93 10.42
CA GLN A 619 4.72 -37.78 10.70
C GLN A 619 4.02 -36.44 10.38
N ALA A 620 3.26 -36.38 9.28
CA ALA A 620 2.57 -35.17 8.83
C ALA A 620 1.36 -34.80 9.71
N VAL A 621 0.64 -35.79 10.25
CA VAL A 621 -0.56 -35.57 11.08
C VAL A 621 -0.30 -34.65 12.27
N PRO A 622 0.64 -34.91 13.20
CA PRO A 622 0.88 -34.02 14.34
C PRO A 622 1.34 -32.63 13.90
N LYS A 623 2.16 -32.53 12.84
CA LYS A 623 2.57 -31.24 12.26
C LYS A 623 1.40 -30.43 11.73
N SER A 624 0.39 -31.08 11.16
CA SER A 624 -0.81 -30.39 10.67
C SER A 624 -1.60 -29.71 11.80
N PHE A 625 -1.54 -30.22 13.04
CA PHE A 625 -2.25 -29.66 14.19
C PHE A 625 -1.49 -28.53 14.90
N GLU A 626 -0.20 -28.36 14.61
CA GLU A 626 0.57 -27.22 15.10
C GLU A 626 0.02 -25.94 14.46
N PHE A 627 -0.65 -25.12 15.27
CA PHE A 627 -1.23 -23.84 14.83
C PHE A 627 -1.39 -22.88 16.00
N GLY A 628 -0.92 -21.65 15.86
CA GLY A 628 -0.86 -20.68 16.95
C GLY A 628 0.57 -20.16 17.06
N ASP A 629 1.15 -20.25 18.24
CA ASP A 629 2.53 -19.81 18.52
C ASP A 629 3.60 -20.58 17.75
N ARG A 630 3.30 -21.80 17.29
CA ARG A 630 4.14 -22.55 16.36
C ARG A 630 3.30 -23.10 15.23
N THR A 631 3.55 -22.61 14.03
CA THR A 631 2.80 -22.94 12.82
C THR A 631 3.79 -23.31 11.71
N PRO A 632 3.85 -24.60 11.32
CA PRO A 632 4.79 -25.05 10.31
C PRO A 632 4.41 -24.55 8.91
N LEU A 633 5.42 -24.09 8.18
CA LEU A 633 5.41 -23.81 6.74
C LEU A 633 6.31 -24.83 6.05
N GLY A 634 6.02 -25.14 4.79
CA GLY A 634 6.81 -26.08 4.00
C GLY A 634 5.95 -27.22 3.43
N VAL A 635 6.62 -28.26 2.94
CA VAL A 635 5.97 -29.46 2.42
C VAL A 635 5.76 -30.48 3.54
N PHE A 636 4.51 -30.82 3.80
CA PHE A 636 4.11 -31.79 4.82
C PHE A 636 4.20 -33.21 4.27
N TYR A 637 3.82 -33.41 3.01
CA TYR A 637 3.75 -34.72 2.39
C TYR A 637 3.95 -34.59 0.88
N GLN A 638 4.75 -35.49 0.28
CA GLN A 638 4.97 -35.59 -1.16
C GLN A 638 5.16 -37.06 -1.55
N ASN A 639 4.34 -37.59 -2.46
CA ASN A 639 4.41 -38.97 -2.93
C ASN A 639 4.08 -39.07 -4.43
N GLU A 640 5.10 -39.27 -5.26
CA GLU A 640 4.96 -39.42 -6.72
C GLU A 640 4.82 -40.89 -7.17
N HIS A 641 4.76 -41.85 -6.24
CA HIS A 641 4.58 -43.28 -6.57
C HIS A 641 3.12 -43.65 -6.85
N ILE A 642 2.19 -42.75 -6.54
CA ILE A 642 0.77 -42.94 -6.81
C ILE A 642 0.47 -42.49 -8.25
N PRO A 643 -0.04 -43.38 -9.13
CA PRO A 643 -0.25 -43.03 -10.52
C PRO A 643 -1.24 -41.87 -10.65
N THR A 644 -0.99 -40.95 -11.57
CA THR A 644 -1.89 -39.83 -11.86
C THR A 644 -3.19 -40.34 -12.51
N TYR A 645 -4.23 -39.51 -12.56
CA TYR A 645 -5.46 -39.91 -13.23
C TYR A 645 -5.24 -40.14 -14.73
N GLU A 646 -4.36 -39.35 -15.34
CA GLU A 646 -3.92 -39.41 -16.73
C GLU A 646 -3.22 -40.73 -17.06
N GLU A 647 -2.36 -41.23 -16.17
CA GLU A 647 -1.71 -42.53 -16.31
C GLU A 647 -2.73 -43.67 -16.22
N ARG A 648 -3.68 -43.59 -15.28
CA ARG A 648 -4.78 -44.55 -15.16
C ARG A 648 -5.68 -44.54 -16.40
N LEU A 649 -5.95 -43.36 -16.97
CA LEU A 649 -6.68 -43.23 -18.23
C LEU A 649 -5.90 -43.83 -19.39
N THR A 650 -4.59 -43.58 -19.49
CA THR A 650 -3.73 -44.14 -20.53
C THR A 650 -3.68 -45.67 -20.48
N ALA A 651 -3.65 -46.25 -19.27
CA ALA A 651 -3.72 -47.71 -19.09
C ALA A 651 -5.04 -48.31 -19.61
N ARG A 652 -6.15 -47.57 -19.52
CA ARG A 652 -7.47 -48.01 -20.02
C ARG A 652 -7.69 -47.66 -21.49
N MET A 653 -7.12 -46.55 -21.95
CA MET A 653 -7.25 -45.98 -23.29
C MET A 653 -5.85 -45.61 -23.79
N PRO A 654 -5.09 -46.55 -24.39
CA PRO A 654 -3.69 -46.34 -24.76
C PRO A 654 -3.44 -45.13 -25.69
N SER A 655 -4.44 -44.71 -26.46
CA SER A 655 -4.35 -43.54 -27.33
C SER A 655 -4.48 -42.19 -26.60
N TYR A 656 -4.89 -42.16 -25.32
CA TYR A 656 -5.15 -40.92 -24.58
C TYR A 656 -3.95 -39.98 -24.53
N GLY A 657 -2.75 -40.51 -24.24
CA GLY A 657 -1.54 -39.67 -24.13
C GLY A 657 -1.12 -39.04 -25.45
N SER A 658 -1.28 -39.75 -26.58
CA SER A 658 -0.90 -39.24 -27.90
C SER A 658 -2.02 -38.47 -28.60
N ASN A 659 -3.28 -38.79 -28.31
CA ASN A 659 -4.47 -38.23 -28.97
C ASN A 659 -5.58 -37.92 -27.94
N PRO A 660 -5.35 -36.98 -27.02
CA PRO A 660 -6.31 -36.60 -25.98
C PRO A 660 -7.55 -35.94 -26.59
N PRO A 661 -8.67 -35.86 -25.86
CA PRO A 661 -9.96 -35.39 -26.40
C PRO A 661 -9.89 -34.05 -27.16
N ALA A 662 -9.10 -33.07 -26.68
CA ALA A 662 -8.98 -31.76 -27.31
C ALA A 662 -8.23 -31.76 -28.66
N LEU A 663 -7.50 -32.84 -28.98
CA LEU A 663 -6.72 -32.98 -30.22
C LEU A 663 -7.34 -33.94 -31.23
N GLN A 664 -8.46 -34.59 -30.90
CA GLN A 664 -9.12 -35.53 -31.79
C GLN A 664 -9.81 -34.81 -32.95
N GLU A 665 -9.56 -35.26 -34.18
CA GLU A 665 -10.39 -34.89 -35.33
C GLU A 665 -11.74 -35.58 -35.21
N ILE A 666 -12.81 -34.81 -35.03
CA ILE A 666 -14.18 -35.34 -34.84
C ILE A 666 -15.01 -35.31 -36.12
N ALA A 667 -14.59 -34.55 -37.13
CA ALA A 667 -15.29 -34.42 -38.41
C ALA A 667 -14.31 -34.25 -39.57
N HIS A 668 -14.73 -34.68 -40.75
CA HIS A 668 -14.07 -34.38 -42.02
C HIS A 668 -14.19 -32.89 -42.37
N ALA A 669 -13.44 -32.43 -43.38
CA ALA A 669 -13.49 -31.04 -43.86
C ALA A 669 -14.88 -30.61 -44.37
N ASP A 670 -15.74 -31.56 -44.75
CA ASP A 670 -17.13 -31.32 -45.17
C ASP A 670 -18.14 -31.30 -44.00
N GLY A 671 -17.68 -31.48 -42.76
CA GLY A 671 -18.50 -31.49 -41.55
C GLY A 671 -19.13 -32.84 -41.20
N THR A 672 -18.87 -33.89 -41.99
CA THR A 672 -19.38 -35.24 -41.67
C THR A 672 -18.60 -35.87 -40.50
N PRO A 673 -19.26 -36.62 -39.57
CA PRO A 673 -18.59 -37.18 -38.39
C PRO A 673 -17.57 -38.26 -38.74
N LEU A 674 -16.39 -38.21 -38.11
CA LEU A 674 -15.36 -39.27 -38.20
C LEU A 674 -15.64 -40.47 -37.29
N THR A 675 -16.51 -40.29 -36.29
CA THR A 675 -16.81 -41.34 -35.31
C THR A 675 -17.67 -42.44 -35.95
N ASN A 676 -17.09 -43.62 -36.12
CA ASN A 676 -17.81 -44.78 -36.63
C ASN A 676 -18.50 -45.56 -35.49
N VAL A 677 -19.83 -45.47 -35.44
CA VAL A 677 -20.68 -46.18 -34.45
C VAL A 677 -21.27 -47.49 -34.99
N GLN A 678 -20.93 -47.92 -36.22
CA GLN A 678 -21.55 -49.08 -36.87
C GLN A 678 -21.44 -50.34 -36.02
N LYS A 679 -20.26 -50.58 -35.42
CA LYS A 679 -20.04 -51.73 -34.54
C LYS A 679 -21.02 -51.75 -33.36
N MET A 680 -21.30 -50.60 -32.74
CA MET A 680 -22.26 -50.51 -31.64
C MET A 680 -23.69 -50.76 -32.13
N LEU A 681 -24.04 -50.27 -33.33
CA LEU A 681 -25.35 -50.51 -33.93
C LEU A 681 -25.55 -51.99 -34.28
N ASP A 682 -24.50 -52.67 -34.75
CA ASP A 682 -24.53 -54.09 -35.08
C ASP A 682 -24.70 -54.96 -33.82
N GLU A 683 -24.12 -54.58 -32.68
CA GLU A 683 -24.27 -55.26 -31.40
C GLU A 683 -25.69 -55.12 -30.80
N ILE A 684 -26.42 -54.03 -31.12
CA ILE A 684 -27.78 -53.78 -30.62
C ILE A 684 -28.86 -54.36 -31.55
N ARG A 685 -28.50 -54.78 -32.78
CA ARG A 685 -29.43 -55.47 -33.69
C ARG A 685 -29.80 -56.84 -33.10
N VAL A 686 -30.92 -56.88 -32.39
CA VAL A 686 -31.63 -58.13 -32.09
C VAL A 686 -32.08 -58.72 -33.43
N THR A 687 -31.67 -59.95 -33.71
CA THR A 687 -32.03 -60.69 -34.91
C THR A 687 -33.48 -61.14 -34.89
#